data_AF-A0AB74FEJ5-F1
#
_entry.id   AF-A0AB74FEJ5-F1
#
_cell.length_a   1.000
_cell.length_b   1.000
_cell.length_c   1.000
_cell.angle_alpha   90.00
_cell.angle_beta   90.00
_cell.angle_gamma   90.00
#
_symmetry.space_group_name_H-M   'P 1'
#
loop_
_entity.id
_entity.type
_entity.pdbx_description
1 polymer ?
#
loop_
_entity_poly.entity_id
_entity_poly.type
_entity_poly.pdbx_seq_one_letter_code
_entity_poly.pdbx_strand_id
1 'polypeptide(L)'
;MSRRKNREPRASLEPRLMRHAAPARDLISLTPRSALVASALSTASVLGASGFGLGMGAAAASVAAVFAAVGGKVHGRTVGEWITLRGNKNVLPEQAALFSRDGVGVVFDGHTVTALVEITPRPWQLTCISATGGGGSPVISADVLRRQLRRYDIGLSRIDVICAGYKFAANDTASGVLDTLIGPVSVPLGGSTVVAVSLDLEADVLEPAYARTRRGSLPHGLCQALTIAATRVRNALAEQGFGGRIMSAQQIRDFHDAVLAQVVRALAVPKWRTCGATSGVHTRTYVPARGHWNAESAGSWNHLQAHRQYTTLTLTPQGDGRALAQPLVTYLVRGGDALAKAESYGLRTAGGQQVAGLSRALPVASHLPLRSAGAIIDDQRQLGFGIPAGGAGLFVGSQADKTRVFVAVSPADEPLWLAGPPLFAMQMVARLSTQDQRIAVMIDEPRWQHLVAHRDSPALTLRTVETIPADVVVCTPQWWERHRKLTAGKAVLLVTEGAVGSGATNSISVETVDGRSEIVVSVDEQSVTVPWELTPMERRTLLGDVDVAGTAAPRERIDLLLGEVVKLPEAPKPRPARTGNAPIPVVPTPGQVVPGQVPPPEPRSIAQNPRRQPPPRPVVGPPRPVAPAASPPSLPPLRSPVKPPHPETGTRAVPPSLPAAAAPPPPTSGARSDTAQPSAPAAERSGAGWKGAISGRAQERQVRGRHHRIDGKSDG
;
A
#
# COMPACT_ATOMS: atom_id res chain seq x y z
N MET A 1 -53.05 47.57 -20.06
CA MET A 1 -52.61 46.95 -18.79
C MET A 1 -52.66 45.43 -18.93
N SER A 2 -51.52 44.75 -19.10
CA SER A 2 -51.34 43.33 -18.77
C SER A 2 -49.85 42.99 -18.85
N ARG A 3 -49.17 42.94 -17.69
CA ARG A 3 -47.76 42.54 -17.57
C ARG A 3 -47.70 41.02 -17.42
N ARG A 4 -47.30 40.32 -18.48
CA ARG A 4 -46.92 38.89 -18.43
C ARG A 4 -45.61 38.75 -17.66
N LYS A 5 -45.67 38.20 -16.44
CA LYS A 5 -44.51 37.76 -15.66
C LYS A 5 -43.99 36.44 -16.24
N ASN A 6 -42.85 36.48 -16.92
CA ASN A 6 -42.04 35.29 -17.19
C ASN A 6 -41.47 34.78 -15.86
N ARG A 7 -41.96 33.63 -15.38
CA ARG A 7 -41.30 32.84 -14.35
C ARG A 7 -40.29 31.94 -15.04
N GLU A 8 -39.01 32.27 -14.92
CA GLU A 8 -37.93 31.30 -15.15
C GLU A 8 -38.01 30.20 -14.08
N PRO A 9 -37.82 28.92 -14.45
CA PRO A 9 -37.71 27.86 -13.47
C PRO A 9 -36.34 27.97 -12.79
N ARG A 10 -36.33 28.47 -11.54
CA ARG A 10 -35.22 28.26 -10.61
C ARG A 10 -35.09 26.75 -10.39
N ALA A 11 -34.17 26.12 -11.11
CA ALA A 11 -33.66 24.80 -10.78
C ALA A 11 -32.91 24.92 -9.44
N SER A 12 -33.61 24.64 -8.35
CA SER A 12 -32.99 24.37 -7.06
C SER A 12 -32.07 23.16 -7.23
N LEU A 13 -30.77 23.41 -7.35
CA LEU A 13 -29.71 22.41 -7.15
C LEU A 13 -29.76 21.99 -5.68
N GLU A 14 -30.70 21.10 -5.34
CA GLU A 14 -30.55 20.31 -4.14
C GLU A 14 -29.23 19.52 -4.26
N PRO A 15 -28.37 19.51 -3.22
CA PRO A 15 -27.19 18.68 -3.23
C PRO A 15 -27.65 17.23 -3.40
N ARG A 16 -27.37 16.64 -4.57
CA ARG A 16 -27.64 15.22 -4.82
C ARG A 16 -26.90 14.42 -3.75
N LEU A 17 -27.64 13.89 -2.79
CA LEU A 17 -27.14 12.98 -1.76
C LEU A 17 -26.42 11.82 -2.46
N MET A 18 -25.08 11.86 -2.44
CA MET A 18 -24.26 10.77 -2.93
C MET A 18 -24.52 9.53 -2.07
N ARG A 19 -24.83 8.40 -2.71
CA ARG A 19 -25.13 7.15 -2.00
C ARG A 19 -23.86 6.32 -1.88
N HIS A 20 -23.69 5.62 -0.77
CA HIS A 20 -22.63 4.63 -0.65
C HIS A 20 -22.96 3.37 -1.46
N ALA A 21 -22.01 2.93 -2.27
CA ALA A 21 -22.08 1.68 -2.99
C ALA A 21 -21.97 0.51 -2.01
N ALA A 22 -22.84 -0.48 -2.21
CA ALA A 22 -22.85 -1.72 -1.45
C ALA A 22 -23.10 -2.90 -2.41
N PRO A 23 -22.67 -4.12 -2.05
CA PRO A 23 -22.95 -5.31 -2.85
C PRO A 23 -24.45 -5.50 -3.08
N ALA A 24 -24.83 -5.76 -4.34
CA ALA A 24 -26.22 -5.98 -4.74
C ALA A 24 -26.83 -7.23 -4.06
N ARG A 25 -28.14 -7.19 -3.76
CA ARG A 25 -28.93 -8.35 -3.28
C ARG A 25 -29.45 -9.16 -4.46
N ASP A 26 -28.55 -9.74 -5.24
CA ASP A 26 -28.98 -10.62 -6.32
C ASP A 26 -29.11 -12.03 -5.76
N LEU A 27 -30.34 -12.45 -5.46
CA LEU A 27 -30.65 -13.78 -4.92
C LEU A 27 -30.43 -14.90 -5.96
N ILE A 28 -30.46 -14.55 -7.24
CA ILE A 28 -30.26 -15.46 -8.36
C ILE A 28 -29.26 -14.82 -9.32
N SER A 29 -28.28 -15.58 -9.79
CA SER A 29 -27.51 -15.19 -10.98
C SER A 29 -27.29 -16.38 -11.88
N LEU A 30 -27.58 -16.20 -13.16
CA LEU A 30 -27.33 -17.21 -14.19
C LEU A 30 -26.28 -16.64 -15.15
N THR A 31 -25.09 -17.24 -15.15
CA THR A 31 -24.15 -17.13 -16.25
C THR A 31 -24.68 -17.87 -17.49
N PRO A 32 -24.22 -17.59 -18.72
CA PRO A 32 -24.65 -18.32 -19.91
C PRO A 32 -24.46 -19.84 -19.79
N ARG A 33 -23.35 -20.28 -19.18
CA ARG A 33 -23.09 -21.70 -18.91
C ARG A 33 -24.06 -22.30 -17.90
N SER A 34 -24.32 -21.61 -16.79
CA SER A 34 -25.29 -22.09 -15.79
C SER A 34 -26.73 -22.01 -16.31
N ALA A 35 -27.04 -21.07 -17.20
CA ALA A 35 -28.34 -20.99 -17.86
C ALA A 35 -28.53 -22.18 -18.82
N LEU A 36 -27.50 -22.55 -19.58
CA LEU A 36 -27.50 -23.76 -20.42
C LEU A 36 -27.67 -25.03 -19.59
N VAL A 37 -26.93 -25.16 -18.48
CA VAL A 37 -27.06 -26.32 -17.57
C VAL A 37 -28.44 -26.36 -16.92
N ALA A 38 -28.95 -25.22 -16.45
CA ALA A 38 -30.30 -25.13 -15.87
C ALA A 38 -31.37 -25.49 -16.91
N SER A 39 -31.21 -25.03 -18.16
CA SER A 39 -32.10 -25.38 -19.28
C SER A 39 -32.06 -26.87 -19.60
N ALA A 40 -30.86 -27.49 -19.67
CA ALA A 40 -30.71 -28.92 -19.93
C ALA A 40 -31.33 -29.78 -18.82
N LEU A 41 -31.04 -29.46 -17.55
CA LEU A 41 -31.60 -30.17 -16.39
C LEU A 41 -33.12 -29.99 -16.27
N SER A 42 -33.62 -28.80 -16.61
CA SER A 42 -35.06 -28.51 -16.63
C SER A 42 -35.77 -29.27 -17.75
N THR A 43 -35.14 -29.40 -18.92
CA THR A 43 -35.67 -30.20 -20.02
C THR A 43 -35.73 -31.68 -19.62
N ALA A 44 -34.67 -32.19 -19.00
CA ALA A 44 -34.63 -33.57 -18.48
C ALA A 44 -35.68 -33.81 -17.38
N SER A 45 -35.92 -32.84 -16.48
CA SER A 45 -36.91 -32.97 -15.42
C SER A 45 -38.35 -32.97 -15.95
N VAL A 46 -38.64 -32.14 -16.96
CA VAL A 46 -39.96 -32.12 -17.64
C VAL A 46 -40.21 -33.43 -18.38
N LEU A 47 -39.22 -33.94 -19.13
CA LEU A 47 -39.33 -35.24 -19.81
C LEU A 47 -39.53 -36.38 -18.82
N GLY A 48 -38.77 -36.39 -17.71
CA GLY A 48 -38.96 -37.37 -16.63
C GLY A 48 -40.36 -37.30 -16.01
N ALA A 49 -40.85 -36.11 -15.67
CA ALA A 49 -42.16 -35.92 -15.05
C ALA A 49 -43.32 -36.31 -15.98
N SER A 50 -43.17 -36.11 -17.29
CA SER A 50 -44.17 -36.53 -18.28
C SER A 50 -44.34 -38.05 -18.35
N GLY A 51 -43.26 -38.82 -18.09
CA GLY A 51 -43.31 -40.28 -18.02
C GLY A 51 -44.05 -40.84 -16.81
N PHE A 52 -44.28 -40.03 -15.76
CA PHE A 52 -44.97 -40.41 -14.53
C PHE A 52 -46.39 -39.81 -14.40
N GLY A 53 -46.90 -39.15 -15.44
CA GLY A 53 -48.26 -38.57 -15.43
C GLY A 53 -48.45 -37.41 -14.46
N LEU A 54 -47.37 -36.74 -14.05
CA LEU A 54 -47.44 -35.61 -13.13
C LEU A 54 -48.03 -34.38 -13.85
N GLY A 55 -49.05 -33.75 -13.25
CA GLY A 55 -49.73 -32.59 -13.81
C GLY A 55 -48.80 -31.38 -14.04
N MET A 56 -49.20 -30.46 -14.93
CA MET A 56 -48.42 -29.28 -15.34
C MET A 56 -47.80 -28.47 -14.19
N GLY A 57 -48.47 -28.40 -13.03
CA GLY A 57 -47.94 -27.71 -11.85
C GLY A 57 -46.67 -28.34 -11.26
N ALA A 58 -46.56 -29.67 -11.29
CA ALA A 58 -45.38 -30.38 -10.78
C ALA A 58 -44.17 -30.23 -11.73
N ALA A 59 -44.41 -30.23 -13.04
CA ALA A 59 -43.38 -29.96 -14.04
C ALA A 59 -42.82 -28.53 -13.88
N ALA A 60 -43.68 -27.52 -13.76
CA ALA A 60 -43.27 -26.14 -13.54
C ALA A 60 -42.49 -25.97 -12.21
N ALA A 61 -42.92 -26.62 -11.13
CA ALA A 61 -42.21 -26.61 -9.85
C ALA A 61 -40.83 -27.26 -9.94
N SER A 62 -40.68 -28.35 -10.70
CA SER A 62 -39.38 -29.02 -10.91
C SER A 62 -38.38 -28.13 -11.66
N VAL A 63 -38.84 -27.44 -12.71
CA VAL A 63 -38.03 -26.46 -13.46
C VAL A 63 -37.61 -25.31 -12.57
N ALA A 64 -38.55 -24.72 -11.82
CA ALA A 64 -38.25 -23.65 -10.87
C ALA A 64 -37.24 -24.09 -9.79
N ALA A 65 -37.35 -25.32 -9.28
CA ALA A 65 -36.41 -25.88 -8.32
C ALA A 65 -35.01 -26.10 -8.91
N VAL A 66 -34.91 -26.57 -10.16
CA VAL A 66 -33.63 -26.73 -10.88
C VAL A 66 -32.97 -25.37 -11.12
N PHE A 67 -33.73 -24.37 -11.59
CA PHE A 67 -33.22 -23.01 -11.76
C PHE A 67 -32.81 -22.36 -10.43
N ALA A 68 -33.56 -22.61 -9.35
CA ALA A 68 -33.19 -22.16 -8.01
C ALA A 68 -31.96 -22.91 -7.47
N ALA A 69 -31.77 -24.19 -7.76
CA ALA A 69 -30.60 -24.96 -7.33
C ALA A 69 -29.33 -24.57 -8.11
N VAL A 70 -29.45 -24.30 -9.41
CA VAL A 70 -28.32 -23.94 -10.29
C VAL A 70 -27.98 -22.45 -10.20
N GLY A 71 -28.99 -21.59 -10.15
CA GLY A 71 -28.83 -20.13 -10.13
C GLY A 71 -28.93 -19.49 -8.74
N GLY A 72 -29.44 -20.21 -7.75
CA GLY A 72 -29.60 -19.70 -6.38
C GLY A 72 -28.26 -19.48 -5.70
N LYS A 73 -28.14 -18.34 -5.01
CA LYS A 73 -26.93 -17.99 -4.29
C LYS A 73 -27.00 -18.39 -2.82
N VAL A 74 -26.12 -19.30 -2.41
CA VAL A 74 -25.88 -19.62 -1.00
C VAL A 74 -24.68 -18.80 -0.51
N HIS A 75 -24.87 -17.96 0.49
CA HIS A 75 -23.87 -16.99 0.99
C HIS A 75 -23.33 -16.03 -0.09
N GLY A 76 -24.20 -15.67 -1.05
CA GLY A 76 -23.88 -14.76 -2.15
C GLY A 76 -23.11 -15.40 -3.30
N ARG A 77 -23.05 -16.74 -3.38
CA ARG A 77 -22.38 -17.48 -4.46
C ARG A 77 -23.24 -18.62 -5.01
N THR A 78 -23.14 -18.90 -6.30
CA THR A 78 -23.81 -20.04 -6.93
C THR A 78 -23.09 -21.36 -6.64
N VAL A 79 -23.76 -22.51 -6.83
CA VAL A 79 -23.13 -23.84 -6.65
C VAL A 79 -21.93 -24.02 -7.59
N GLY A 80 -22.02 -23.55 -8.83
CA GLY A 80 -20.91 -23.59 -9.79
C GLY A 80 -19.69 -22.79 -9.33
N GLU A 81 -19.91 -21.62 -8.72
CA GLU A 81 -18.84 -20.83 -8.10
C GLU A 81 -18.20 -21.55 -6.92
N TRP A 82 -18.99 -22.26 -6.11
CA TRP A 82 -18.44 -23.07 -5.01
C TRP A 82 -17.55 -24.21 -5.51
N ILE A 83 -17.95 -24.88 -6.58
CA ILE A 83 -17.17 -25.96 -7.21
C ILE A 83 -15.86 -25.40 -7.76
N THR A 84 -15.91 -24.30 -8.53
CA THR A 84 -14.70 -23.68 -9.08
C THR A 84 -13.75 -23.18 -7.99
N LEU A 85 -14.27 -22.59 -6.92
CA LEU A 85 -13.43 -22.19 -5.78
C LEU A 85 -12.79 -23.37 -5.08
N ARG A 86 -13.47 -24.52 -4.96
CA ARG A 86 -12.86 -25.73 -4.39
C ARG A 86 -11.78 -26.31 -5.28
N GLY A 87 -11.95 -26.28 -6.60
CA GLY A 87 -10.94 -26.72 -7.56
C GLY A 87 -9.70 -25.80 -7.55
N ASN A 88 -9.91 -24.49 -7.48
CA ASN A 88 -8.85 -23.51 -7.69
C ASN A 88 -8.16 -23.03 -6.42
N LYS A 89 -8.60 -23.46 -5.23
CA LYS A 89 -8.07 -22.96 -3.94
C LYS A 89 -6.55 -23.14 -3.74
N ASN A 90 -5.96 -24.11 -4.45
CA ASN A 90 -4.54 -24.47 -4.35
C ASN A 90 -3.73 -24.01 -5.57
N VAL A 91 -4.35 -23.35 -6.55
CA VAL A 91 -3.64 -22.83 -7.73
C VAL A 91 -2.79 -21.66 -7.29
N LEU A 92 -1.48 -21.85 -7.33
CA LEU A 92 -0.50 -20.81 -7.04
C LEU A 92 -0.38 -19.87 -8.25
N PRO A 93 -0.13 -18.57 -8.04
CA PRO A 93 0.13 -17.67 -9.13
C PRO A 93 1.49 -18.00 -9.78
N GLU A 94 1.54 -17.90 -11.10
CA GLU A 94 2.79 -17.96 -11.86
C GLU A 94 3.51 -16.61 -11.78
N GLN A 95 4.81 -16.59 -12.06
CA GLN A 95 5.57 -15.35 -12.12
C GLN A 95 5.35 -14.67 -13.48
N ALA A 96 4.87 -13.44 -13.46
CA ALA A 96 4.74 -12.62 -14.66
C ALA A 96 6.12 -12.15 -15.16
N ALA A 97 6.24 -11.91 -16.47
CA ALA A 97 7.45 -11.36 -17.05
C ALA A 97 7.57 -9.87 -16.67
N LEU A 98 8.76 -9.44 -16.24
CA LEU A 98 9.04 -8.04 -15.89
C LEU A 98 10.21 -7.53 -16.73
N PHE A 99 9.96 -6.49 -17.51
CA PHE A 99 10.97 -5.86 -18.37
C PHE A 99 10.92 -4.34 -18.25
N SER A 100 11.97 -3.66 -18.68
CA SER A 100 12.02 -2.21 -18.74
C SER A 100 11.88 -1.72 -20.17
N ARG A 101 11.13 -0.63 -20.35
CA ARG A 101 11.03 0.10 -21.60
C ARG A 101 11.03 1.59 -21.31
N ASP A 102 11.99 2.33 -21.90
CA ASP A 102 12.11 3.79 -21.74
C ASP A 102 12.13 4.24 -20.26
N GLY A 103 12.77 3.45 -19.39
CA GLY A 103 12.86 3.70 -17.94
C GLY A 103 11.63 3.25 -17.14
N VAL A 104 10.52 2.90 -17.79
CA VAL A 104 9.30 2.40 -17.15
C VAL A 104 9.37 0.87 -17.01
N GLY A 105 8.99 0.36 -15.85
CA GLY A 105 8.81 -1.08 -15.65
C GLY A 105 7.46 -1.56 -16.17
N VAL A 106 7.46 -2.64 -16.94
CA VAL A 106 6.27 -3.26 -17.52
C VAL A 106 6.18 -4.71 -17.07
N VAL A 107 5.07 -5.06 -16.43
CA VAL A 107 4.72 -6.43 -16.09
C VAL A 107 3.82 -7.00 -17.18
N PHE A 108 4.12 -8.21 -17.65
CA PHE A 108 3.33 -8.94 -18.62
C PHE A 108 2.95 -10.32 -18.06
N ASP A 109 1.66 -10.54 -17.86
CA ASP A 109 1.10 -11.77 -17.26
C ASP A 109 0.49 -12.74 -18.29
N GLY A 110 0.80 -12.56 -19.58
CA GLY A 110 0.25 -13.36 -20.68
C GLY A 110 -1.00 -12.74 -21.33
N HIS A 111 -1.79 -11.99 -20.56
CA HIS A 111 -3.05 -11.41 -21.03
C HIS A 111 -3.08 -9.88 -20.93
N THR A 112 -2.34 -9.32 -19.99
CA THR A 112 -2.32 -7.89 -19.71
C THR A 112 -0.90 -7.36 -19.60
N VAL A 113 -0.75 -6.09 -19.93
CA VAL A 113 0.46 -5.33 -19.60
C VAL A 113 0.15 -4.30 -18.53
N THR A 114 1.00 -4.22 -17.53
CA THR A 114 0.77 -3.43 -16.32
C THR A 114 1.96 -2.54 -16.01
N ALA A 115 1.71 -1.27 -15.70
CA ALA A 115 2.69 -0.34 -15.15
C ALA A 115 2.28 0.06 -13.73
N LEU A 116 3.26 0.33 -12.87
CA LEU A 116 3.00 0.69 -11.47
C LEU A 116 3.35 2.16 -11.22
N VAL A 117 2.48 2.81 -10.45
CA VAL A 117 2.70 4.15 -9.90
C VAL A 117 2.81 4.03 -8.39
N GLU A 118 3.97 4.30 -7.85
CA GLU A 118 4.17 4.38 -6.40
C GLU A 118 3.63 5.73 -5.92
N ILE A 119 2.83 5.68 -4.85
CA ILE A 119 2.27 6.85 -4.20
C ILE A 119 3.16 7.20 -3.04
N THR A 120 3.62 8.44 -3.03
CA THR A 120 4.41 9.00 -1.94
C THR A 120 3.53 10.02 -1.22
N PRO A 121 3.33 9.91 0.10
CA PRO A 121 2.67 10.97 0.85
C PRO A 121 3.44 12.27 0.67
N ARG A 122 2.78 13.40 0.92
CA ARG A 122 3.47 14.68 0.87
C ARG A 122 4.60 14.67 1.91
N PRO A 123 5.82 15.13 1.56
CA PRO A 123 6.89 15.15 2.53
C PRO A 123 6.52 15.96 3.77
N TRP A 124 6.89 15.45 4.94
CA TRP A 124 6.61 16.06 6.24
C TRP A 124 5.13 16.22 6.60
N GLN A 125 4.21 15.64 5.83
CA GLN A 125 2.78 15.76 6.05
C GLN A 125 2.35 15.37 7.47
N LEU A 126 1.56 16.24 8.09
CA LEU A 126 0.92 15.98 9.37
C LEU A 126 -0.29 15.04 9.22
N THR A 127 -0.36 14.01 10.07
CA THR A 127 -1.53 13.14 10.20
C THR A 127 -2.03 13.16 11.64
N CYS A 128 -3.26 13.65 11.83
CA CYS A 128 -3.94 13.64 13.12
C CYS A 128 -5.06 12.58 13.11
N ILE A 129 -5.08 11.72 14.12
CA ILE A 129 -6.08 10.65 14.27
C ILE A 129 -6.78 10.84 15.60
N SER A 130 -8.08 11.15 15.56
CA SER A 130 -8.87 11.34 16.78
C SER A 130 -9.03 10.04 17.58
N ALA A 131 -9.42 10.16 18.84
CA ALA A 131 -9.73 9.01 19.70
C ALA A 131 -10.85 8.11 19.12
N THR A 132 -11.79 8.70 18.38
CA THR A 132 -12.92 8.01 17.73
C THR A 132 -12.54 7.39 16.38
N GLY A 133 -11.30 7.58 15.92
CA GLY A 133 -10.84 7.06 14.64
C GLY A 133 -11.22 7.89 13.42
N GLY A 134 -11.73 9.10 13.64
CA GLY A 134 -11.82 10.13 12.60
C GLY A 134 -10.40 10.53 12.22
N GLY A 135 -9.95 10.07 11.05
CA GLY A 135 -8.58 10.29 10.59
C GLY A 135 -8.48 11.43 9.59
N GLY A 136 -7.52 12.35 9.81
CA GLY A 136 -7.02 13.29 8.80
C GLY A 136 -5.99 12.65 7.85
N SER A 137 -5.78 11.33 7.92
CA SER A 137 -4.87 10.63 7.02
C SER A 137 -5.41 10.66 5.59
N PRO A 138 -4.59 11.01 4.60
CA PRO A 138 -5.06 11.16 3.24
C PRO A 138 -5.32 9.79 2.61
N VAL A 139 -6.49 9.65 1.98
CA VAL A 139 -6.94 8.40 1.36
C VAL A 139 -7.15 8.57 -0.13
N ILE A 140 -6.79 7.55 -0.90
CA ILE A 140 -6.99 7.49 -2.34
C ILE A 140 -8.46 7.23 -2.64
N SER A 141 -9.08 8.12 -3.41
CA SER A 141 -10.48 7.98 -3.82
C SER A 141 -10.65 6.98 -4.95
N ALA A 142 -11.50 5.97 -4.71
CA ALA A 142 -11.89 5.02 -5.74
C ALA A 142 -12.61 5.70 -6.93
N ASP A 143 -13.30 6.83 -6.70
CA ASP A 143 -14.01 7.54 -7.76
C ASP A 143 -13.04 8.22 -8.74
N VAL A 144 -11.96 8.81 -8.23
CA VAL A 144 -10.93 9.44 -9.08
C VAL A 144 -10.26 8.40 -9.97
N LEU A 145 -9.95 7.22 -9.42
CA LEU A 145 -9.39 6.10 -10.18
C LEU A 145 -10.39 5.51 -11.18
N ARG A 146 -11.66 5.36 -10.78
CA ARG A 146 -12.74 4.89 -11.67
C ARG A 146 -12.81 5.74 -12.94
N ARG A 147 -12.75 7.07 -12.82
CA ARG A 147 -12.77 7.98 -13.97
C ARG A 147 -11.57 7.81 -14.91
N GLN A 148 -10.47 7.20 -14.45
CA GLN A 148 -9.31 6.89 -15.29
C GLN A 148 -9.45 5.55 -16.04
N LEU A 149 -10.40 4.67 -15.69
CA LEU A 149 -10.58 3.37 -16.35
C LEU A 149 -10.92 3.50 -17.85
N ARG A 150 -11.65 4.54 -18.24
CA ARG A 150 -11.89 4.88 -19.64
C ARG A 150 -11.81 6.38 -19.79
N ARG A 151 -10.69 6.86 -20.32
CA ARG A 151 -10.48 8.28 -20.55
C ARG A 151 -9.79 8.52 -21.88
N TYR A 152 -10.30 9.51 -22.61
CA TYR A 152 -9.88 9.77 -23.99
C TYR A 152 -10.04 8.51 -24.83
N ASP A 153 -9.00 8.14 -25.57
CA ASP A 153 -8.94 6.97 -26.43
C ASP A 153 -8.39 5.72 -25.73
N ILE A 154 -8.00 5.76 -24.45
CA ILE A 154 -7.41 4.59 -23.78
C ILE A 154 -8.39 4.01 -22.76
N GLY A 155 -8.78 2.75 -22.98
CA GLY A 155 -9.53 1.94 -22.03
C GLY A 155 -8.59 1.00 -21.26
N LEU A 156 -8.72 0.97 -19.94
CA LEU A 156 -7.99 0.08 -19.05
C LEU A 156 -8.81 -1.17 -18.77
N SER A 157 -8.14 -2.32 -18.65
CA SER A 157 -8.79 -3.57 -18.22
C SER A 157 -9.07 -3.57 -16.72
N ARG A 158 -8.16 -2.98 -15.94
CA ARG A 158 -8.29 -2.80 -14.49
C ARG A 158 -7.34 -1.74 -13.94
N ILE A 159 -7.67 -1.24 -12.75
CA ILE A 159 -6.73 -0.54 -11.86
C ILE A 159 -6.73 -1.30 -10.52
N ASP A 160 -5.56 -1.70 -10.05
CA ASP A 160 -5.39 -2.28 -8.72
C ASP A 160 -4.66 -1.28 -7.81
N VAL A 161 -5.22 -0.96 -6.66
CA VAL A 161 -4.51 -0.22 -5.59
C VAL A 161 -4.03 -1.24 -4.58
N ILE A 162 -2.75 -1.18 -4.22
CA ILE A 162 -2.10 -2.10 -3.29
C ILE A 162 -1.45 -1.26 -2.19
N CYS A 163 -2.03 -1.30 -1.00
CA CYS A 163 -1.42 -0.72 0.20
C CYS A 163 -0.79 -1.84 1.02
N ALA A 164 0.55 -1.88 1.05
CA ALA A 164 1.34 -2.78 1.88
C ALA A 164 1.68 -2.06 3.20
N GLY A 165 0.79 -2.17 4.17
CA GLY A 165 0.86 -1.51 5.46
C GLY A 165 1.41 -2.41 6.57
N TYR A 166 1.91 -1.77 7.62
CA TYR A 166 2.28 -2.43 8.86
C TYR A 166 2.05 -1.51 10.06
N LYS A 167 1.94 -2.10 11.25
CA LYS A 167 2.02 -1.36 12.51
C LYS A 167 3.47 -1.13 12.91
N PHE A 168 4.27 -2.19 12.91
CA PHE A 168 5.70 -2.12 13.19
C PHE A 168 6.50 -2.95 12.19
N ALA A 169 7.76 -2.57 11.98
CA ALA A 169 8.65 -3.28 11.07
C ALA A 169 9.12 -4.61 11.66
N ALA A 170 9.45 -4.59 12.94
CA ALA A 170 9.95 -5.72 13.69
C ALA A 170 9.01 -6.04 14.87
N ASN A 171 9.07 -7.30 15.32
CA ASN A 171 8.38 -7.75 16.53
C ASN A 171 9.36 -7.75 17.70
N ASP A 172 9.83 -6.56 18.08
CA ASP A 172 10.71 -6.33 19.24
C ASP A 172 9.95 -5.67 20.40
N THR A 173 10.55 -5.67 21.60
CA THR A 173 9.93 -5.10 22.81
C THR A 173 9.62 -3.61 22.63
N ALA A 174 10.50 -2.88 21.95
CA ALA A 174 10.33 -1.46 21.63
C ALA A 174 9.06 -1.19 20.81
N SER A 175 8.85 -1.97 19.74
CA SER A 175 7.64 -1.89 18.93
C SER A 175 6.38 -2.22 19.74
N GLY A 176 6.44 -3.20 20.65
CA GLY A 176 5.32 -3.53 21.53
C GLY A 176 4.97 -2.42 22.54
N VAL A 177 5.98 -1.76 23.11
CA VAL A 177 5.78 -0.59 23.99
C VAL A 177 5.17 0.58 23.22
N LEU A 178 5.66 0.85 22.01
CA LEU A 178 5.08 1.90 21.16
C LEU A 178 3.67 1.56 20.67
N ASP A 179 3.35 0.30 20.33
CA ASP A 179 1.97 -0.11 20.00
C ASP A 179 1.03 0.18 21.16
N THR A 180 1.50 -0.09 22.39
CA THR A 180 0.71 0.14 23.60
C THR A 180 0.52 1.64 23.86
N LEU A 181 1.57 2.44 23.67
CA LEU A 181 1.53 3.89 23.86
C LEU A 181 0.64 4.58 22.82
N ILE A 182 0.76 4.17 21.55
CA ILE A 182 -0.08 4.68 20.46
C ILE A 182 -1.52 4.18 20.66
N GLY A 183 -1.71 2.89 20.94
CA GLY A 183 -3.02 2.27 21.03
C GLY A 183 -3.69 2.09 19.66
N PRO A 184 -5.01 1.83 19.62
CA PRO A 184 -5.72 1.55 18.38
C PRO A 184 -5.77 2.79 17.47
N VAL A 185 -5.29 2.62 16.23
CA VAL A 185 -5.30 3.66 15.19
C VAL A 185 -6.00 3.18 13.93
N SER A 186 -6.66 4.10 13.25
CA SER A 186 -7.54 3.83 12.12
C SER A 186 -6.83 3.77 10.77
N VAL A 187 -5.50 3.83 10.77
CA VAL A 187 -4.64 3.70 9.59
C VAL A 187 -3.38 2.91 9.92
N PRO A 188 -2.72 2.30 8.91
CA PRO A 188 -1.39 1.72 9.09
C PRO A 188 -0.39 2.78 9.59
N LEU A 189 0.54 2.39 10.44
CA LEU A 189 1.58 3.30 10.96
C LEU A 189 2.68 3.55 9.92
N GLY A 190 3.06 2.50 9.20
CA GLY A 190 4.00 2.56 8.09
C GLY A 190 3.53 1.72 6.90
N GLY A 191 4.26 1.85 5.79
CA GLY A 191 3.99 1.09 4.57
C GLY A 191 4.09 1.93 3.31
N SER A 192 3.83 1.29 2.17
CA SER A 192 3.82 1.92 0.85
C SER A 192 2.55 1.55 0.10
N THR A 193 2.09 2.46 -0.75
CA THR A 193 0.93 2.24 -1.62
C THR A 193 1.35 2.37 -3.07
N VAL A 194 1.00 1.37 -3.88
CA VAL A 194 1.24 1.36 -5.32
C VAL A 194 -0.08 1.19 -6.07
N VAL A 195 -0.19 1.84 -7.23
CA VAL A 195 -1.34 1.74 -8.13
C VAL A 195 -0.88 1.07 -9.42
N ALA A 196 -1.39 -0.12 -9.68
CA ALA A 196 -1.12 -0.88 -10.89
C ALA A 196 -2.18 -0.57 -11.95
N VAL A 197 -1.72 -0.12 -13.12
CA VAL A 197 -2.54 0.31 -14.25
C VAL A 197 -2.39 -0.71 -15.36
N SER A 198 -3.47 -1.39 -15.74
CA SER A 198 -3.42 -2.54 -16.65
C SER A 198 -4.16 -2.29 -17.96
N LEU A 199 -3.56 -2.71 -19.08
CA LEU A 199 -4.19 -2.80 -20.40
C LEU A 199 -4.39 -4.28 -20.78
N ASP A 200 -5.49 -4.57 -21.47
CA ASP A 200 -5.73 -5.89 -22.08
C ASP A 200 -4.97 -6.02 -23.40
N LEU A 201 -4.62 -7.25 -23.78
CA LEU A 201 -4.06 -7.57 -25.08
C LEU A 201 -5.09 -8.10 -26.09
N GLU A 202 -6.35 -8.23 -25.69
CA GLU A 202 -7.44 -8.56 -26.62
C GLU A 202 -7.56 -7.52 -27.75
N ALA A 203 -7.80 -8.01 -28.97
CA ALA A 203 -7.69 -7.22 -30.21
C ALA A 203 -8.55 -5.94 -30.22
N ASP A 204 -9.75 -6.00 -29.63
CA ASP A 204 -10.71 -4.89 -29.57
C ASP A 204 -10.23 -3.73 -28.68
N VAL A 205 -9.23 -3.96 -27.82
CA VAL A 205 -8.71 -2.98 -26.85
C VAL A 205 -7.37 -2.38 -27.33
N LEU A 206 -6.79 -2.92 -28.41
CA LEU A 206 -5.46 -2.54 -28.91
C LEU A 206 -5.45 -1.37 -29.89
N GLU A 207 -6.60 -0.88 -30.35
CA GLU A 207 -6.69 0.29 -31.25
C GLU A 207 -5.81 1.49 -30.80
N PRO A 208 -5.76 1.85 -29.50
CA PRO A 208 -4.94 2.97 -29.03
C PRO A 208 -3.44 2.64 -29.08
N ALA A 209 -3.07 1.37 -28.94
CA ALA A 209 -1.70 0.91 -29.12
C ALA A 209 -1.30 0.98 -30.60
N TYR A 210 -2.17 0.54 -31.51
CA TYR A 210 -1.95 0.63 -32.97
C TYR A 210 -1.74 2.06 -33.44
N ALA A 211 -2.59 2.99 -33.00
CA ALA A 211 -2.48 4.42 -33.32
C ALA A 211 -1.16 5.07 -32.87
N ARG A 212 -0.44 4.44 -31.93
CA ARG A 212 0.83 4.91 -31.36
C ARG A 212 2.04 4.13 -31.85
N THR A 213 1.86 3.19 -32.77
CA THR A 213 2.98 2.43 -33.30
C THR A 213 3.92 3.35 -34.08
N ARG A 214 5.21 3.29 -33.75
CA ARG A 214 6.27 3.85 -34.58
C ARG A 214 6.93 2.70 -35.33
N ARG A 215 7.12 2.86 -36.65
CA ARG A 215 7.75 1.84 -37.52
C ARG A 215 7.06 0.46 -37.47
N GLY A 216 5.75 0.42 -37.21
CA GLY A 216 4.97 -0.83 -37.16
C GLY A 216 5.19 -1.71 -35.92
N SER A 217 5.86 -1.22 -34.87
CA SER A 217 6.07 -2.01 -33.64
C SER A 217 4.90 -1.86 -32.66
N LEU A 218 4.03 -2.88 -32.60
CA LEU A 218 2.93 -2.96 -31.62
C LEU A 218 3.42 -2.88 -30.16
N PRO A 219 4.49 -3.58 -29.74
CA PRO A 219 5.01 -3.44 -28.38
C PRO A 219 5.37 -2.00 -28.01
N HIS A 220 5.90 -1.22 -28.97
CA HIS A 220 6.21 0.19 -28.71
C HIS A 220 4.94 1.02 -28.49
N GLY A 221 3.94 0.88 -29.37
CA GLY A 221 2.66 1.58 -29.23
C GLY A 221 1.94 1.21 -27.94
N LEU A 222 2.02 -0.05 -27.54
CA LEU A 222 1.46 -0.56 -26.28
C LEU A 222 2.16 0.04 -25.05
N CYS A 223 3.49 0.03 -25.00
CA CYS A 223 4.24 0.66 -23.91
C CYS A 223 3.97 2.18 -23.82
N GLN A 224 3.82 2.85 -24.96
CA GLN A 224 3.47 4.26 -25.00
C GLN A 224 2.05 4.51 -24.47
N ALA A 225 1.06 3.71 -24.88
CA ALA A 225 -0.31 3.79 -24.36
C ALA A 225 -0.34 3.55 -22.84
N LEU A 226 0.39 2.53 -22.37
CA LEU A 226 0.51 2.20 -20.96
C LEU A 226 1.15 3.34 -20.14
N THR A 227 2.24 3.93 -20.65
CA THR A 227 2.92 5.05 -19.99
C THR A 227 2.03 6.28 -19.90
N ILE A 228 1.27 6.58 -20.97
CA ILE A 228 0.29 7.66 -20.97
C ILE A 228 -0.81 7.39 -19.94
N ALA A 229 -1.34 6.17 -19.88
CA ALA A 229 -2.34 5.77 -18.88
C ALA A 229 -1.83 5.91 -17.44
N ALA A 230 -0.63 5.39 -17.14
CA ALA A 230 -0.01 5.50 -15.83
C ALA A 230 0.24 6.98 -15.45
N THR A 231 0.68 7.80 -16.40
CA THR A 231 0.87 9.25 -16.20
C THR A 231 -0.46 9.95 -15.88
N ARG A 232 -1.56 9.58 -16.55
CA ARG A 232 -2.90 10.12 -16.27
C ARG A 232 -3.34 9.80 -14.84
N VAL A 233 -3.15 8.56 -14.41
CA VAL A 233 -3.46 8.14 -13.03
C VAL A 233 -2.62 8.90 -12.03
N ARG A 234 -1.29 8.99 -12.24
CA ARG A 234 -0.39 9.78 -11.39
C ARG A 234 -0.85 11.24 -11.27
N ASN A 235 -1.16 11.89 -12.39
CA ASN A 235 -1.58 13.30 -12.38
C ASN A 235 -2.94 13.48 -11.70
N ALA A 236 -3.89 12.56 -11.89
CA ALA A 236 -5.17 12.60 -11.20
C ALA A 236 -5.04 12.43 -9.67
N LEU A 237 -4.03 11.70 -9.20
CA LEU A 237 -3.71 11.59 -7.78
C LEU A 237 -2.96 12.82 -7.26
N ALA A 238 -2.11 13.43 -8.09
CA ALA A 238 -1.46 14.71 -7.77
C ALA A 238 -2.46 15.85 -7.58
N GLU A 239 -3.56 15.86 -8.36
CA GLU A 239 -4.69 16.78 -8.15
C GLU A 239 -5.38 16.58 -6.78
N GLN A 240 -5.21 15.42 -6.14
CA GLN A 240 -5.67 15.16 -4.76
C GLN A 240 -4.60 15.48 -3.69
N GLY A 241 -3.45 16.05 -4.09
CA GLY A 241 -2.34 16.38 -3.19
C GLY A 241 -1.36 15.22 -2.95
N PHE A 242 -1.44 14.12 -3.69
CA PHE A 242 -0.51 13.00 -3.56
C PHE A 242 0.72 13.16 -4.46
N GLY A 243 1.91 12.89 -3.93
CA GLY A 243 3.08 12.65 -4.76
C GLY A 243 2.97 11.28 -5.43
N GLY A 244 3.66 11.11 -6.56
CA GLY A 244 3.80 9.77 -7.13
C GLY A 244 4.85 9.68 -8.22
N ARG A 245 5.42 8.48 -8.37
CA ARG A 245 6.41 8.16 -9.41
C ARG A 245 6.02 6.91 -10.17
N ILE A 246 6.24 6.92 -11.48
CA ILE A 246 6.12 5.69 -12.28
C ILE A 246 7.34 4.84 -11.98
N MET A 247 7.13 3.59 -11.59
CA MET A 247 8.19 2.71 -11.13
C MET A 247 8.98 2.13 -12.31
N SER A 248 10.30 2.06 -12.14
CA SER A 248 11.19 1.28 -13.00
C SER A 248 11.04 -0.22 -12.75
N ALA A 249 11.58 -1.05 -13.65
CA ALA A 249 11.53 -2.50 -13.46
C ALA A 249 12.22 -2.96 -12.16
N GLN A 250 13.32 -2.32 -11.76
CA GLN A 250 13.99 -2.66 -10.50
C GLN A 250 13.11 -2.33 -9.29
N GLN A 251 12.52 -1.14 -9.25
CA GLN A 251 11.63 -0.74 -8.15
C GLN A 251 10.41 -1.67 -8.02
N ILE A 252 9.83 -2.11 -9.14
CA ILE A 252 8.71 -3.07 -9.13
C ILE A 252 9.16 -4.41 -8.54
N ARG A 253 10.37 -4.88 -8.92
CA ARG A 253 10.96 -6.11 -8.39
C ARG A 253 11.23 -5.99 -6.90
N ASP A 254 11.84 -4.91 -6.45
CA ASP A 254 12.14 -4.68 -5.03
C ASP A 254 10.87 -4.67 -4.17
N PHE A 255 9.82 -3.98 -4.65
CA PHE A 255 8.51 -3.98 -3.98
C PHE A 255 7.88 -5.38 -3.96
N HIS A 256 7.92 -6.11 -5.08
CA HIS A 256 7.41 -7.46 -5.16
C HIS A 256 8.13 -8.41 -4.21
N ASP A 257 9.47 -8.38 -4.21
CA ASP A 257 10.30 -9.25 -3.38
C ASP A 257 10.11 -8.93 -1.89
N ALA A 258 9.96 -7.64 -1.53
CA ALA A 258 9.68 -7.22 -0.15
C ALA A 258 8.34 -7.77 0.37
N VAL A 259 7.28 -7.75 -0.46
CA VAL A 259 5.99 -8.35 -0.10
C VAL A 259 6.08 -9.87 -0.10
N LEU A 260 6.69 -10.47 -1.13
CA LEU A 260 6.81 -11.92 -1.29
C LEU A 260 7.59 -12.56 -0.13
N ALA A 261 8.70 -11.97 0.29
CA ALA A 261 9.51 -12.46 1.41
C ALA A 261 8.69 -12.63 2.70
N GLN A 262 7.67 -11.79 2.91
CA GLN A 262 6.83 -11.82 4.09
C GLN A 262 5.76 -12.92 4.01
N VAL A 263 5.32 -13.30 2.81
CA VAL A 263 4.13 -14.13 2.59
C VAL A 263 4.41 -15.48 1.91
N VAL A 264 5.64 -15.71 1.42
CA VAL A 264 6.03 -16.94 0.72
C VAL A 264 5.77 -18.21 1.54
N ARG A 265 6.05 -18.17 2.84
CA ARG A 265 5.78 -19.31 3.76
C ARG A 265 4.29 -19.58 3.91
N ALA A 266 3.46 -18.53 3.90
CA ALA A 266 2.02 -18.67 3.96
C ALA A 266 1.48 -19.27 2.64
N LEU A 267 1.98 -18.79 1.49
CA LEU A 267 1.58 -19.29 0.17
C LEU A 267 1.89 -20.78 -0.05
N ALA A 268 2.92 -21.32 0.58
CA ALA A 268 3.31 -22.73 0.45
C ALA A 268 2.24 -23.72 0.93
N VAL A 269 1.32 -23.31 1.82
CA VAL A 269 0.29 -24.20 2.37
C VAL A 269 -1.10 -23.54 2.26
N PRO A 270 -1.68 -23.45 1.05
CA PRO A 270 -2.99 -22.85 0.86
C PRO A 270 -4.09 -23.73 1.47
N LYS A 271 -5.00 -23.10 2.21
CA LYS A 271 -6.19 -23.73 2.80
C LYS A 271 -7.44 -22.94 2.43
N TRP A 272 -8.60 -23.47 2.79
CA TRP A 272 -9.87 -22.84 2.46
C TRP A 272 -10.03 -21.44 3.09
N ARG A 273 -9.61 -21.26 4.35
CA ARG A 273 -9.79 -20.00 5.11
C ARG A 273 -8.50 -19.25 5.39
N THR A 274 -7.34 -19.85 5.14
CA THR A 274 -6.01 -19.28 5.44
C THR A 274 -5.00 -19.75 4.40
N CYS A 275 -3.85 -19.09 4.33
CA CYS A 275 -2.64 -19.63 3.71
C CYS A 275 -1.57 -19.77 4.82
N GLY A 276 -0.98 -20.94 4.98
CA GLY A 276 -0.03 -21.26 6.04
C GLY A 276 -0.61 -22.11 7.19
N ALA A 277 0.26 -22.50 8.11
CA ALA A 277 -0.12 -23.24 9.32
C ALA A 277 -0.71 -22.30 10.37
N THR A 278 -1.87 -22.64 10.93
CA THR A 278 -2.60 -21.81 11.91
C THR A 278 -1.85 -21.66 13.23
N SER A 279 -1.04 -22.66 13.60
CA SER A 279 -0.13 -22.62 14.76
C SER A 279 1.13 -21.78 14.53
N GLY A 280 1.37 -21.35 13.29
CA GLY A 280 2.55 -20.56 12.91
C GLY A 280 2.19 -19.27 12.17
N VAL A 281 3.07 -18.87 11.26
CA VAL A 281 2.85 -17.74 10.35
C VAL A 281 1.79 -18.14 9.33
N HIS A 282 0.72 -17.38 9.27
CA HIS A 282 -0.32 -17.57 8.27
C HIS A 282 -0.94 -16.24 7.86
N THR A 283 -1.51 -16.23 6.66
CA THR A 283 -2.32 -15.12 6.17
C THR A 283 -3.80 -15.49 6.15
N ARG A 284 -4.63 -14.45 6.28
CA ARG A 284 -6.07 -14.55 6.12
C ARG A 284 -6.60 -13.34 5.38
N THR A 285 -7.22 -13.59 4.23
CA THR A 285 -7.86 -12.59 3.37
C THR A 285 -9.34 -12.48 3.70
N TYR A 286 -9.81 -11.25 3.84
CA TYR A 286 -11.17 -10.86 4.14
C TYR A 286 -11.74 -9.94 3.07
N VAL A 287 -13.07 -9.90 3.02
CA VAL A 287 -13.89 -8.93 2.28
C VAL A 287 -14.77 -8.18 3.28
N PRO A 288 -15.10 -6.90 3.03
CA PRO A 288 -16.07 -6.19 3.85
C PRO A 288 -17.45 -6.88 3.81
N ALA A 289 -18.01 -7.12 4.98
CA ALA A 289 -19.37 -7.65 5.13
C ALA A 289 -20.39 -6.59 4.71
N ARG A 290 -21.62 -7.04 4.48
CA ARG A 290 -22.72 -6.15 4.11
C ARG A 290 -22.96 -5.13 5.25
N GLY A 291 -23.11 -3.85 4.91
CA GLY A 291 -23.32 -2.78 5.90
C GLY A 291 -22.02 -2.16 6.42
N HIS A 292 -20.87 -2.78 6.15
CA HIS A 292 -19.54 -2.32 6.58
C HIS A 292 -18.72 -1.72 5.44
N TRP A 293 -19.41 -1.14 4.44
CA TRP A 293 -18.80 -0.47 3.29
C TRP A 293 -18.71 1.05 3.55
N ASN A 294 -18.14 1.42 4.70
CA ASN A 294 -18.02 2.80 5.18
C ASN A 294 -16.65 3.04 5.83
N ALA A 295 -16.29 4.32 5.99
CA ALA A 295 -15.00 4.75 6.51
C ALA A 295 -14.76 4.30 7.95
N GLU A 296 -15.79 4.28 8.80
CA GLU A 296 -15.70 3.85 10.20
C GLU A 296 -15.28 2.37 10.30
N SER A 297 -15.96 1.50 9.53
CA SER A 297 -15.60 0.08 9.46
C SER A 297 -14.19 -0.08 8.90
N ALA A 298 -13.86 0.64 7.82
CA ALA A 298 -12.52 0.60 7.22
C ALA A 298 -11.41 1.02 8.21
N GLY A 299 -11.66 2.03 9.04
CA GLY A 299 -10.77 2.43 10.11
C GLY A 299 -10.58 1.33 11.16
N SER A 300 -11.68 0.70 11.58
CA SER A 300 -11.67 -0.36 12.59
C SER A 300 -10.88 -1.61 12.15
N TRP A 301 -10.74 -1.86 10.84
CA TRP A 301 -9.93 -2.96 10.31
C TRP A 301 -8.45 -2.86 10.72
N ASN A 302 -7.94 -1.64 10.93
CA ASN A 302 -6.57 -1.40 11.38
C ASN A 302 -6.38 -1.65 12.89
N HIS A 303 -7.47 -1.84 13.65
CA HIS A 303 -7.40 -2.19 15.07
C HIS A 303 -7.00 -3.66 15.30
N LEU A 304 -7.09 -4.51 14.27
CA LEU A 304 -6.63 -5.89 14.34
C LEU A 304 -5.11 -5.93 14.55
N GLN A 305 -4.68 -6.81 15.46
CA GLN A 305 -3.28 -6.91 15.86
C GLN A 305 -2.48 -7.81 14.90
N ALA A 306 -2.34 -7.34 13.67
CA ALA A 306 -1.57 -8.00 12.64
C ALA A 306 -0.20 -7.36 12.44
N HIS A 307 0.81 -8.18 12.13
CA HIS A 307 2.16 -7.70 11.86
C HIS A 307 2.22 -6.96 10.52
N ARG A 308 1.59 -7.53 9.49
CA ARG A 308 1.45 -6.91 8.16
C ARG A 308 -0.01 -6.93 7.73
N GLN A 309 -0.39 -5.91 6.97
CA GLN A 309 -1.71 -5.76 6.40
C GLN A 309 -1.58 -5.33 4.94
N TYR A 310 -2.21 -6.08 4.05
CA TYR A 310 -2.31 -5.74 2.64
C TYR A 310 -3.75 -5.36 2.32
N THR A 311 -3.99 -4.08 2.09
CA THR A 311 -5.29 -3.57 1.68
C THR A 311 -5.26 -3.37 0.18
N THR A 312 -6.06 -4.14 -0.58
CA THR A 312 -6.09 -4.04 -2.04
C THR A 312 -7.47 -3.64 -2.54
N LEU A 313 -7.53 -2.81 -3.57
CA LEU A 313 -8.77 -2.45 -4.27
C LEU A 313 -8.61 -2.69 -5.76
N THR A 314 -9.35 -3.66 -6.29
CA THR A 314 -9.44 -3.87 -7.74
C THR A 314 -10.64 -3.12 -8.30
N LEU A 315 -10.41 -2.28 -9.30
CA LEU A 315 -11.43 -1.60 -10.09
C LEU A 315 -11.45 -2.17 -11.50
N THR A 316 -12.57 -2.77 -11.90
CA THR A 316 -12.77 -3.32 -13.25
C THR A 316 -13.90 -2.56 -13.95
N PRO A 317 -13.74 -2.09 -15.20
CA PRO A 317 -14.79 -1.36 -15.91
C PRO A 317 -16.02 -2.26 -16.15
N GLN A 318 -17.21 -1.66 -16.14
CA GLN A 318 -18.50 -2.33 -16.37
C GLN A 318 -19.34 -1.65 -17.48
N GLY A 319 -18.72 -0.74 -18.25
CA GLY A 319 -19.41 0.10 -19.24
C GLY A 319 -20.04 1.35 -18.62
N ASP A 320 -20.30 2.36 -19.45
CA ASP A 320 -21.02 3.60 -19.09
C ASP A 320 -20.44 4.35 -17.88
N GLY A 321 -19.11 4.37 -17.74
CA GLY A 321 -18.45 5.00 -16.59
C GLY A 321 -18.61 4.25 -15.27
N ARG A 322 -19.24 3.07 -15.25
CA ARG A 322 -19.38 2.24 -14.06
C ARG A 322 -18.14 1.36 -13.87
N ALA A 323 -17.81 1.07 -12.62
CA ALA A 323 -16.78 0.08 -12.28
C ALA A 323 -17.23 -0.84 -11.16
N LEU A 324 -16.77 -2.09 -11.23
CA LEU A 324 -16.85 -3.04 -10.12
C LEU A 324 -15.64 -2.80 -9.21
N ALA A 325 -15.92 -2.43 -7.96
CA ALA A 325 -14.94 -2.26 -6.89
C ALA A 325 -14.88 -3.50 -6.01
N GLN A 326 -13.72 -4.14 -5.92
CA GLN A 326 -13.47 -5.33 -5.11
C GLN A 326 -12.36 -5.08 -4.09
N PRO A 327 -12.70 -4.55 -2.90
CA PRO A 327 -11.74 -4.38 -1.82
C PRO A 327 -11.46 -5.72 -1.12
N LEU A 328 -10.21 -5.94 -0.74
CA LEU A 328 -9.75 -7.04 0.09
C LEU A 328 -8.81 -6.50 1.16
N VAL A 329 -8.82 -7.16 2.32
CA VAL A 329 -7.82 -6.94 3.37
C VAL A 329 -7.21 -8.27 3.75
N THR A 330 -5.90 -8.38 3.62
CA THR A 330 -5.15 -9.60 3.97
C THR A 330 -4.23 -9.30 5.13
N TYR A 331 -4.38 -10.06 6.21
CA TYR A 331 -3.53 -9.93 7.39
C TYR A 331 -2.51 -11.05 7.43
N LEU A 332 -1.27 -10.72 7.80
CA LEU A 332 -0.23 -11.66 8.20
C LEU A 332 -0.14 -11.68 9.72
N VAL A 333 -0.33 -12.85 10.32
CA VAL A 333 -0.32 -13.04 11.76
C VAL A 333 0.56 -14.22 12.16
N ARG A 334 0.98 -14.22 13.42
CA ARG A 334 1.66 -15.35 14.07
C ARG A 334 0.73 -15.89 15.16
N GLY A 335 0.20 -17.11 15.02
CA GLY A 335 -0.71 -17.70 16.01
C GLY A 335 -2.18 -17.25 15.94
N GLY A 336 -3.03 -17.81 16.81
CA GLY A 336 -4.48 -17.98 16.57
C GLY A 336 -5.44 -16.84 16.93
N ASP A 337 -5.08 -15.88 17.79
CA ASP A 337 -6.08 -14.99 18.40
C ASP A 337 -6.12 -13.56 17.82
N ALA A 338 -5.09 -13.15 17.09
CA ALA A 338 -4.97 -11.80 16.52
C ALA A 338 -6.16 -11.38 15.62
N LEU A 339 -6.84 -12.36 15.03
CA LEU A 339 -7.95 -12.17 14.09
C LEU A 339 -9.32 -12.58 14.66
N ALA A 340 -9.41 -12.87 15.95
CA ALA A 340 -10.67 -13.29 16.60
C ALA A 340 -11.77 -12.22 16.45
N LYS A 341 -11.40 -10.93 16.48
CA LYS A 341 -12.32 -9.79 16.36
C LYS A 341 -12.63 -9.37 14.90
N ALA A 342 -12.10 -10.06 13.89
CA ALA A 342 -12.27 -9.63 12.51
C ALA A 342 -13.75 -9.54 12.10
N GLU A 343 -14.57 -10.51 12.50
CA GLU A 343 -16.00 -10.50 12.19
C GLU A 343 -16.75 -9.37 12.92
N SER A 344 -16.35 -9.01 14.15
CA SER A 344 -16.92 -7.85 14.87
C SER A 344 -16.58 -6.51 14.21
N TYR A 345 -15.49 -6.44 13.44
CA TYR A 345 -15.15 -5.28 12.61
C TYR A 345 -15.79 -5.33 11.22
N GLY A 346 -16.76 -6.23 11.01
CA GLY A 346 -17.48 -6.31 9.76
C GLY A 346 -16.68 -6.94 8.63
N LEU A 347 -15.69 -7.79 8.94
CA LEU A 347 -14.93 -8.53 7.94
C LEU A 347 -15.47 -9.95 7.80
N ARG A 348 -15.61 -10.41 6.56
CA ARG A 348 -15.98 -11.80 6.25
C ARG A 348 -14.83 -12.48 5.51
N THR A 349 -14.55 -13.73 5.86
CA THR A 349 -13.48 -14.47 5.19
C THR A 349 -13.72 -14.64 3.69
N ALA A 350 -12.68 -14.43 2.89
CA ALA A 350 -12.67 -14.73 1.46
C ALA A 350 -12.41 -16.24 1.23
N GLY A 351 -13.29 -17.09 1.76
CA GLY A 351 -13.13 -18.54 1.71
C GLY A 351 -12.96 -19.05 0.27
N GLY A 352 -11.93 -19.86 0.05
CA GLY A 352 -11.53 -20.41 -1.25
C GLY A 352 -10.75 -19.45 -2.15
N GLN A 353 -10.50 -18.21 -1.71
CA GLN A 353 -9.81 -17.16 -2.48
C GLN A 353 -8.60 -16.58 -1.74
N GLN A 354 -8.00 -17.36 -0.83
CA GLN A 354 -6.87 -16.87 -0.03
C GLN A 354 -5.63 -16.62 -0.91
N VAL A 355 -5.31 -17.56 -1.81
CA VAL A 355 -4.21 -17.39 -2.77
C VAL A 355 -4.50 -16.26 -3.74
N ALA A 356 -5.71 -16.22 -4.34
CA ALA A 356 -6.10 -15.15 -5.27
C ALA A 356 -6.08 -13.78 -4.59
N GLY A 357 -6.56 -13.66 -3.35
CA GLY A 357 -6.54 -12.43 -2.59
C GLY A 357 -5.14 -11.97 -2.22
N LEU A 358 -4.28 -12.89 -1.78
CA LEU A 358 -2.89 -12.57 -1.47
C LEU A 358 -2.08 -12.22 -2.72
N SER A 359 -2.34 -12.87 -3.87
CA SER A 359 -1.71 -12.55 -5.14
C SER A 359 -1.98 -11.11 -5.59
N ARG A 360 -3.06 -10.46 -5.11
CA ARG A 360 -3.32 -9.03 -5.39
C ARG A 360 -2.30 -8.09 -4.78
N ALA A 361 -1.57 -8.52 -3.75
CA ALA A 361 -0.49 -7.74 -3.18
C ALA A 361 0.84 -7.94 -3.93
N LEU A 362 0.92 -8.86 -4.90
CA LEU A 362 2.13 -9.24 -5.61
C LEU A 362 2.07 -8.79 -7.08
N PRO A 363 2.70 -7.67 -7.46
CA PRO A 363 2.50 -7.09 -8.79
C PRO A 363 3.16 -7.87 -9.93
N VAL A 364 4.15 -8.72 -9.64
CA VAL A 364 4.83 -9.60 -10.62
C VAL A 364 4.26 -11.03 -10.56
N ALA A 365 3.08 -11.22 -9.98
CA ALA A 365 2.37 -12.49 -9.96
C ALA A 365 1.26 -12.48 -11.02
N SER A 366 1.00 -13.63 -11.63
CA SER A 366 -0.13 -13.82 -12.55
C SER A 366 -1.42 -13.52 -11.81
N HIS A 367 -2.30 -12.75 -12.45
CA HIS A 367 -3.50 -12.30 -11.78
C HIS A 367 -4.60 -13.38 -11.78
N LEU A 368 -4.87 -13.94 -10.60
CA LEU A 368 -5.93 -14.92 -10.41
C LEU A 368 -7.33 -14.26 -10.31
N PRO A 369 -8.38 -14.86 -10.89
CA PRO A 369 -9.72 -14.26 -10.90
C PRO A 369 -10.32 -14.19 -9.49
N LEU A 370 -10.76 -13.00 -9.10
CA LEU A 370 -11.55 -12.81 -7.87
C LEU A 370 -13.03 -13.10 -8.13
N ARG A 371 -13.65 -13.80 -7.18
CA ARG A 371 -15.10 -14.06 -7.14
C ARG A 371 -15.71 -13.45 -5.87
N SER A 372 -15.15 -12.35 -5.38
CA SER A 372 -15.78 -11.54 -4.33
C SER A 372 -16.90 -10.71 -4.97
N ALA A 373 -18.01 -10.51 -4.26
CA ALA A 373 -19.19 -9.84 -4.84
C ALA A 373 -18.91 -8.39 -5.28
N GLY A 374 -17.98 -7.70 -4.62
CA GLY A 374 -17.66 -6.30 -4.89
C GLY A 374 -18.87 -5.36 -4.72
N ALA A 375 -18.72 -4.12 -5.17
CA ALA A 375 -19.82 -3.17 -5.32
C ALA A 375 -19.65 -2.38 -6.63
N ILE A 376 -20.76 -2.05 -7.30
CA ILE A 376 -20.73 -1.19 -8.48
C ILE A 376 -20.67 0.27 -8.03
N ILE A 377 -19.67 0.99 -8.51
CA ILE A 377 -19.49 2.42 -8.29
C ILE A 377 -19.68 3.22 -9.59
N ASP A 378 -20.23 4.41 -9.46
CA ASP A 378 -20.53 5.36 -10.53
C ASP A 378 -20.62 6.80 -9.98
N ASP A 379 -21.05 7.77 -10.81
CA ASP A 379 -21.15 9.18 -10.41
C ASP A 379 -22.17 9.43 -9.27
N GLN A 380 -23.09 8.49 -9.02
CA GLN A 380 -24.12 8.60 -7.98
C GLN A 380 -23.83 7.69 -6.77
N ARG A 381 -23.08 6.62 -6.98
CA ARG A 381 -22.76 5.58 -6.00
C ARG A 381 -21.26 5.48 -5.80
N GLN A 382 -20.76 5.97 -4.68
CA GLN A 382 -19.33 5.99 -4.38
C GLN A 382 -18.95 4.92 -3.36
N LEU A 383 -17.69 4.47 -3.39
CA LEU A 383 -17.15 3.64 -2.33
C LEU A 383 -17.13 4.45 -1.02
N GLY A 384 -17.68 3.91 0.06
CA GLY A 384 -17.81 4.64 1.33
C GLY A 384 -16.52 4.80 2.14
N PHE A 385 -15.37 4.39 1.60
CA PHE A 385 -14.05 4.53 2.20
C PHE A 385 -12.99 4.63 1.10
N GLY A 386 -11.85 5.24 1.42
CA GLY A 386 -10.67 5.27 0.54
C GLY A 386 -9.60 4.26 0.96
N ILE A 387 -8.58 4.10 0.14
CA ILE A 387 -7.41 3.27 0.46
C ILE A 387 -6.31 4.18 1.02
N PRO A 388 -5.65 3.84 2.14
CA PRO A 388 -4.55 4.65 2.67
C PRO A 388 -3.48 4.91 1.61
N ALA A 389 -3.07 6.17 1.45
CA ALA A 389 -2.03 6.54 0.50
C ALA A 389 -0.61 6.19 0.99
N GLY A 390 -0.48 5.82 2.25
CA GLY A 390 0.76 5.43 2.92
C GLY A 390 0.50 5.16 4.40
N GLY A 391 1.57 5.06 5.19
CA GLY A 391 1.48 5.01 6.65
C GLY A 391 1.30 6.39 7.29
N ALA A 392 0.90 6.42 8.55
CA ALA A 392 0.76 7.65 9.34
C ALA A 392 2.09 8.41 9.55
N GLY A 393 3.22 7.70 9.57
CA GLY A 393 4.55 8.30 9.76
C GLY A 393 5.04 8.24 11.21
N LEU A 394 6.02 9.09 11.55
CA LEU A 394 6.63 9.17 12.88
C LEU A 394 5.59 9.63 13.91
N PHE A 395 5.38 8.85 14.98
CA PHE A 395 4.52 9.24 16.10
C PHE A 395 5.20 10.32 16.97
N VAL A 396 4.59 11.51 17.03
CA VAL A 396 5.11 12.63 17.82
C VAL A 396 4.52 12.64 19.23
N GLY A 397 3.23 12.36 19.37
CA GLY A 397 2.55 12.37 20.67
C GLY A 397 1.04 12.36 20.54
N SER A 398 0.37 12.49 21.69
CA SER A 398 -1.09 12.56 21.78
C SER A 398 -1.50 13.86 22.44
N GLN A 399 -2.46 14.56 21.85
CA GLN A 399 -3.09 15.75 22.42
C GLN A 399 -3.96 15.41 23.63
N ALA A 400 -4.38 16.45 24.37
CA ALA A 400 -5.24 16.31 25.55
C ALA A 400 -6.58 15.62 25.26
N ASP A 401 -7.11 15.75 24.05
CA ASP A 401 -8.32 15.07 23.56
C ASP A 401 -8.06 13.62 23.08
N LYS A 402 -6.83 13.13 23.27
CA LYS A 402 -6.32 11.83 22.80
C LYS A 402 -6.20 11.72 21.27
N THR A 403 -6.17 12.86 20.56
CA THR A 403 -5.80 12.89 19.15
C THR A 403 -4.31 12.60 19.00
N ARG A 404 -3.98 11.57 18.21
CA ARG A 404 -2.61 11.13 17.96
C ARG A 404 -2.04 11.87 16.78
N VAL A 405 -0.83 12.37 16.92
CA VAL A 405 -0.17 13.20 15.93
C VAL A 405 1.03 12.47 15.35
N PHE A 406 1.07 12.40 14.02
CA PHE A 406 2.14 11.77 13.26
C PHE A 406 2.67 12.73 12.20
N VAL A 407 3.94 12.55 11.83
CA VAL A 407 4.60 13.30 10.76
C VAL A 407 5.17 12.33 9.74
N ALA A 408 4.80 12.48 8.47
CA ALA A 408 5.32 11.65 7.40
C ALA A 408 6.82 11.89 7.22
N VAL A 409 7.62 10.83 7.32
CA VAL A 409 9.06 10.88 7.02
C VAL A 409 9.24 10.43 5.58
N SER A 410 9.51 11.37 4.69
CA SER A 410 9.65 11.12 3.24
C SER A 410 10.73 12.03 2.65
N PRO A 411 11.40 11.60 1.56
CA PRO A 411 12.39 12.43 0.89
C PRO A 411 11.84 13.80 0.48
N ALA A 412 12.61 14.85 0.75
CA ALA A 412 12.23 16.24 0.50
C ALA A 412 13.45 17.08 0.12
N ASP A 413 13.23 18.20 -0.59
CA ASP A 413 14.27 19.19 -0.88
C ASP A 413 14.70 19.98 0.37
N GLU A 414 13.78 20.10 1.34
CA GLU A 414 13.97 20.74 2.64
C GLU A 414 13.94 19.72 3.78
N PRO A 415 14.82 19.86 4.78
CA PRO A 415 14.85 18.95 5.93
C PRO A 415 13.73 19.25 6.94
N LEU A 416 13.43 18.26 7.79
CA LEU A 416 12.66 18.47 9.01
C LEU A 416 13.60 18.80 10.16
N TRP A 417 13.34 19.92 10.83
CA TRP A 417 14.13 20.34 11.99
C TRP A 417 13.60 19.69 13.27
N LEU A 418 14.49 19.10 14.06
CA LEU A 418 14.26 18.67 15.43
C LEU A 418 14.99 19.65 16.35
N ALA A 419 14.25 20.62 16.89
CA ALA A 419 14.79 21.73 17.66
C ALA A 419 14.46 21.62 19.15
N GLY A 420 15.47 21.54 20.00
CA GLY A 420 15.30 21.49 21.45
C GLY A 420 16.29 20.55 22.13
N PRO A 421 15.96 20.09 23.35
CA PRO A 421 16.83 19.20 24.11
C PRO A 421 17.26 17.96 23.31
N PRO A 422 18.54 17.53 23.38
CA PRO A 422 19.00 16.36 22.63
C PRO A 422 18.23 15.07 22.94
N LEU A 423 17.75 14.93 24.18
CA LEU A 423 16.91 13.81 24.60
C LEU A 423 15.62 13.72 23.79
N PHE A 424 15.01 14.86 23.44
CA PHE A 424 13.82 14.92 22.60
C PHE A 424 14.13 14.38 21.19
N ALA A 425 15.24 14.82 20.57
CA ALA A 425 15.64 14.33 19.26
C ALA A 425 15.93 12.82 19.27
N MET A 426 16.62 12.32 20.30
CA MET A 426 16.87 10.90 20.48
C MET A 426 15.58 10.11 20.64
N GLN A 427 14.59 10.64 21.37
CA GLN A 427 13.27 10.03 21.51
C GLN A 427 12.57 9.91 20.14
N MET A 428 12.57 10.98 19.33
CA MET A 428 11.96 10.96 18.00
C MET A 428 12.64 9.94 17.08
N VAL A 429 13.96 9.86 17.08
CA VAL A 429 14.72 8.88 16.29
C VAL A 429 14.48 7.46 16.79
N ALA A 430 14.40 7.25 18.10
CA ALA A 430 14.12 5.94 18.67
C ALA A 430 12.71 5.47 18.32
N ARG A 431 11.70 6.36 18.32
CA ARG A 431 10.36 6.05 17.80
C ARG A 431 10.39 5.68 16.33
N LEU A 432 11.11 6.45 15.51
CA LEU A 432 11.27 6.19 14.09
C LEU A 432 11.92 4.81 13.82
N SER A 433 12.85 4.38 14.66
CA SER A 433 13.56 3.09 14.53
C SER A 433 12.67 1.84 14.66
N THR A 434 11.40 2.01 15.04
CA THR A 434 10.40 0.92 15.07
C THR A 434 9.66 0.74 13.73
N GLN A 435 9.93 1.65 12.79
CA GLN A 435 9.41 1.63 11.42
C GLN A 435 10.40 0.98 10.47
N ASP A 436 9.95 0.67 9.26
CA ASP A 436 10.70 -0.08 8.24
C ASP A 436 11.57 0.87 7.40
N GLN A 437 12.14 1.89 8.06
CA GLN A 437 12.99 2.91 7.46
C GLN A 437 14.42 2.70 7.94
N ARG A 438 15.38 2.74 7.01
CA ARG A 438 16.81 2.65 7.34
C ARG A 438 17.32 4.04 7.71
N ILE A 439 17.78 4.18 8.94
CA ILE A 439 18.19 5.43 9.57
C ILE A 439 19.71 5.40 9.75
N ALA A 440 20.38 6.40 9.17
CA ALA A 440 21.80 6.66 9.41
C ALA A 440 21.95 7.88 10.34
N VAL A 441 22.58 7.66 11.49
CA VAL A 441 22.93 8.73 12.42
C VAL A 441 24.36 9.20 12.12
N MET A 442 24.47 10.46 11.73
CA MET A 442 25.74 11.13 11.39
C MET A 442 26.27 12.02 12.52
N ILE A 443 25.61 12.02 13.68
CA ILE A 443 26.02 12.76 14.86
C ILE A 443 27.01 11.90 15.65
N ASP A 444 28.27 12.32 15.71
CA ASP A 444 29.34 11.58 16.38
C ASP A 444 29.45 12.01 17.86
N GLU A 445 28.55 11.48 18.68
CA GLU A 445 28.48 11.78 20.12
C GLU A 445 28.12 10.51 20.92
N PRO A 446 28.72 10.27 22.11
CA PRO A 446 28.58 9.01 22.86
C PRO A 446 27.13 8.56 23.13
N ARG A 447 26.22 9.49 23.41
CA ARG A 447 24.80 9.16 23.69
C ARG A 447 24.06 8.62 22.46
N TRP A 448 24.37 9.11 21.26
CA TRP A 448 23.83 8.56 20.01
C TRP A 448 24.42 7.18 19.72
N GLN A 449 25.69 6.97 20.06
CA GLN A 449 26.33 5.66 19.95
C GLN A 449 25.67 4.64 20.88
N HIS A 450 25.41 5.03 22.13
CA HIS A 450 24.70 4.21 23.09
C HIS A 450 23.26 3.89 22.65
N LEU A 451 22.53 4.86 22.10
CA LEU A 451 21.19 4.62 21.55
C LEU A 451 21.20 3.55 20.46
N VAL A 452 22.13 3.66 19.51
CA VAL A 452 22.25 2.71 18.40
C VAL A 452 22.61 1.31 18.92
N ALA A 453 23.57 1.23 19.84
CA ALA A 453 23.95 -0.04 20.48
C ALA A 453 22.81 -0.66 21.30
N HIS A 454 22.04 0.15 22.04
CA HIS A 454 20.91 -0.30 22.84
C HIS A 454 19.75 -0.80 21.97
N ARG A 455 19.45 -0.10 20.87
CA ARG A 455 18.37 -0.50 19.97
C ARG A 455 18.69 -1.79 19.21
N ASP A 456 19.96 -2.04 18.91
CA ASP A 456 20.47 -3.21 18.16
C ASP A 456 19.56 -3.58 16.98
N SER A 457 19.15 -2.56 16.23
CA SER A 457 18.19 -2.70 15.14
C SER A 457 18.93 -2.55 13.81
N PRO A 458 18.69 -3.44 12.83
CA PRO A 458 19.26 -3.27 11.48
C PRO A 458 18.75 -1.99 10.79
N ALA A 459 17.66 -1.41 11.30
CA ALA A 459 17.09 -0.16 10.79
C ALA A 459 17.83 1.08 11.32
N LEU A 460 18.65 1.00 12.37
CA LEU A 460 19.30 2.15 12.99
C LEU A 460 20.81 1.93 13.09
N THR A 461 21.59 2.77 12.42
CA THR A 461 23.05 2.59 12.32
C THR A 461 23.81 3.89 12.54
N LEU A 462 25.05 3.77 13.06
CA LEU A 462 26.02 4.86 13.08
C LEU A 462 26.78 4.88 11.75
N ARG A 463 27.01 6.08 11.19
CA ARG A 463 27.93 6.36 10.06
C ARG A 463 27.47 6.06 8.62
N THR A 464 28.26 6.67 7.73
CA THR A 464 28.28 6.86 6.27
C THR A 464 27.10 6.40 5.40
N VAL A 465 26.45 7.42 4.82
CA VAL A 465 25.46 7.39 3.72
C VAL A 465 25.90 6.54 2.51
N GLU A 466 27.21 6.36 2.32
CA GLU A 466 27.82 5.62 1.20
C GLU A 466 27.89 4.10 1.44
N THR A 467 28.00 3.66 2.69
CA THR A 467 28.18 2.24 3.05
C THR A 467 26.86 1.51 3.23
N ILE A 468 25.78 2.23 3.53
CA ILE A 468 24.46 1.66 3.78
C ILE A 468 23.39 2.51 3.05
N PRO A 469 22.48 1.88 2.28
CA PRO A 469 21.33 2.58 1.72
C PRO A 469 20.41 3.04 2.85
N ALA A 470 20.62 4.26 3.33
CA ALA A 470 19.75 4.93 4.30
C ALA A 470 18.61 5.69 3.60
N ASP A 471 17.40 5.53 4.12
CA ASP A 471 16.19 6.27 3.73
C ASP A 471 16.11 7.61 4.48
N VAL A 472 16.59 7.62 5.73
CA VAL A 472 16.59 8.77 6.63
C VAL A 472 18.01 9.07 7.09
N VAL A 473 18.39 10.35 7.06
CA VAL A 473 19.67 10.85 7.57
C VAL A 473 19.43 11.77 8.74
N VAL A 474 19.96 11.42 9.90
CA VAL A 474 19.94 12.26 11.11
C VAL A 474 21.30 12.94 11.26
N CYS A 475 21.33 14.27 11.21
CA CYS A 475 22.59 15.02 11.19
C CYS A 475 22.46 16.42 11.79
N THR A 476 23.58 17.10 11.99
CA THR A 476 23.59 18.52 12.39
C THR A 476 23.45 19.43 11.17
N PRO A 477 22.96 20.68 11.32
CA PRO A 477 22.87 21.65 10.22
C PRO A 477 24.20 21.85 9.49
N GLN A 478 25.32 21.98 10.23
CA GLN A 478 26.63 22.20 9.60
C GLN A 478 27.10 20.98 8.79
N TRP A 479 26.73 19.77 9.22
CA TRP A 479 27.06 18.56 8.47
C TRP A 479 26.26 18.50 7.17
N TRP A 480 24.95 18.77 7.24
CA TRP A 480 24.08 18.74 6.07
C TRP A 480 24.49 19.75 5.00
N GLU A 481 24.83 20.99 5.38
CA GLU A 481 25.28 22.01 4.44
C GLU A 481 26.51 21.56 3.63
N ARG A 482 27.48 20.93 4.29
CA ARG A 482 28.70 20.41 3.64
C ARG A 482 28.43 19.20 2.74
N HIS A 483 27.38 18.42 3.03
CA HIS A 483 27.12 17.12 2.40
C HIS A 483 25.77 17.05 1.68
N ARG A 484 25.20 18.19 1.27
CA ARG A 484 23.86 18.26 0.65
C ARG A 484 23.68 17.34 -0.57
N LYS A 485 24.74 17.09 -1.33
CA LYS A 485 24.71 16.15 -2.47
C LYS A 485 24.55 14.69 -2.03
N LEU A 486 25.11 14.31 -0.88
CA LEU A 486 25.01 12.95 -0.35
C LEU A 486 23.62 12.67 0.23
N THR A 487 22.94 13.70 0.72
CA THR A 487 21.58 13.59 1.27
C THR A 487 20.47 13.75 0.23
N ALA A 488 20.82 13.99 -1.04
CA ALA A 488 19.86 14.14 -2.12
C ALA A 488 18.99 12.87 -2.27
N GLY A 489 17.67 13.06 -2.32
CA GLY A 489 16.71 11.97 -2.45
C GLY A 489 16.46 11.16 -1.15
N LYS A 490 16.93 11.66 0.00
CA LYS A 490 16.70 11.06 1.33
C LYS A 490 15.85 11.98 2.20
N ALA A 491 15.17 11.43 3.20
CA ALA A 491 14.57 12.23 4.25
C ALA A 491 15.67 12.72 5.20
N VAL A 492 15.71 14.02 5.50
CA VAL A 492 16.76 14.60 6.36
C VAL A 492 16.13 15.15 7.63
N LEU A 493 16.62 14.67 8.77
CA LEU A 493 16.29 15.17 10.10
C LEU A 493 17.47 15.98 10.63
N LEU A 494 17.29 17.28 10.82
CA LEU A 494 18.32 18.17 11.37
C LEU A 494 18.13 18.33 12.87
N VAL A 495 19.14 17.97 13.66
CA VAL A 495 19.10 18.13 15.12
C VAL A 495 19.82 19.41 15.53
N THR A 496 19.13 20.27 16.28
CA THR A 496 19.66 21.53 16.82
C THR A 496 19.10 21.79 18.23
N GLU A 497 19.88 22.42 19.12
CA GLU A 497 19.37 22.83 20.44
C GLU A 497 18.64 24.17 20.41
N GLY A 498 19.03 25.04 19.49
CA GLY A 498 18.47 26.39 19.36
C GLY A 498 17.19 26.44 18.54
N ALA A 499 16.57 27.63 18.51
CA ALA A 499 15.44 27.91 17.65
C ALA A 499 15.76 27.60 16.18
N VAL A 500 14.75 27.12 15.47
CA VAL A 500 14.85 26.91 14.03
C VAL A 500 15.13 28.24 13.32
N GLY A 501 16.08 28.24 12.38
CA GLY A 501 16.39 29.44 11.61
C GLY A 501 15.16 29.96 10.88
N SER A 502 15.10 31.27 10.57
CA SER A 502 13.92 31.95 10.02
C SER A 502 13.43 31.46 8.64
N GLY A 503 14.07 30.44 8.05
CA GLY A 503 13.69 29.79 6.80
C GLY A 503 13.28 28.32 6.95
N ALA A 504 13.07 27.83 8.17
CA ALA A 504 12.61 26.48 8.41
C ALA A 504 11.08 26.40 8.25
N THR A 505 10.61 25.84 7.14
CA THR A 505 9.17 25.65 6.87
C THR A 505 8.59 24.43 7.60
N ASN A 506 9.44 23.46 7.97
CA ASN A 506 9.04 22.24 8.66
C ASN A 506 9.90 22.00 9.90
N SER A 507 9.28 21.99 11.07
CA SER A 507 9.97 21.84 12.35
C SER A 507 9.15 21.10 13.38
N ILE A 508 9.85 20.40 14.26
CA ILE A 508 9.35 19.91 15.54
C ILE A 508 10.21 20.54 16.61
N SER A 509 9.64 21.45 17.39
CA SER A 509 10.32 22.16 18.47
C SER A 509 9.76 21.76 19.83
N VAL A 510 10.58 21.86 20.88
CA VAL A 510 10.09 21.81 22.26
C VAL A 510 10.01 23.23 22.81
N GLU A 511 8.83 23.60 23.30
CA GLU A 511 8.56 24.88 23.96
C GLU A 511 8.12 24.62 25.40
N THR A 512 8.46 25.52 26.32
CA THR A 512 7.99 25.45 27.71
C THR A 512 6.90 26.48 27.91
N VAL A 513 5.68 26.01 28.17
CA VAL A 513 4.50 26.83 28.45
C VAL A 513 3.99 26.48 29.84
N ASP A 514 3.87 27.47 30.72
CA ASP A 514 3.38 27.30 32.10
C ASP A 514 4.12 26.19 32.90
N GLY A 515 5.43 26.07 32.70
CA GLY A 515 6.28 25.07 33.37
C GLY A 515 6.09 23.63 32.86
N ARG A 516 5.37 23.45 31.75
CA ARG A 516 5.22 22.17 31.05
C ARG A 516 5.91 22.24 29.70
N SER A 517 6.65 21.20 29.37
CA SER A 517 7.24 21.10 28.04
C SER A 517 6.24 20.52 27.05
N GLU A 518 6.06 21.23 25.94
CA GLU A 518 5.16 20.87 24.85
C GLU A 518 5.98 20.77 23.56
N ILE A 519 5.63 19.82 22.71
CA ILE A 519 6.17 19.68 21.37
C ILE A 519 5.26 20.46 20.41
N VAL A 520 5.81 21.45 19.74
CA VAL A 520 5.16 22.19 18.66
C VAL A 520 5.60 21.60 17.33
N VAL A 521 4.65 21.03 16.58
CA VAL A 521 4.86 20.49 15.24
C VAL A 521 4.37 21.51 14.24
N SER A 522 5.27 22.10 13.47
CA SER A 522 4.96 23.05 12.40
C SER A 522 5.32 22.44 11.04
N VAL A 523 4.32 22.30 10.17
CA VAL A 523 4.47 21.76 8.80
C VAL A 523 3.72 22.70 7.88
N ASP A 524 4.44 23.37 6.99
CA ASP A 524 3.91 24.46 6.16
C ASP A 524 3.19 25.52 7.01
N GLU A 525 1.89 25.73 6.79
CA GLU A 525 1.04 26.68 7.51
C GLU A 525 0.30 26.02 8.69
N GLN A 526 0.47 24.72 8.91
CA GLN A 526 -0.18 23.98 9.99
C GLN A 526 0.74 23.91 11.21
N SER A 527 0.18 24.20 12.38
CA SER A 527 0.86 24.01 13.66
C SER A 527 -0.02 23.23 14.62
N VAL A 528 0.56 22.21 15.27
CA VAL A 528 -0.11 21.36 16.24
C VAL A 528 0.79 21.15 17.45
N THR A 529 0.22 21.37 18.63
CA THR A 529 0.92 21.19 19.89
C THR A 529 0.52 19.88 20.55
N VAL A 530 1.50 19.14 21.08
CA VAL A 530 1.30 17.94 21.88
C VAL A 530 2.15 18.01 23.16
N PRO A 531 1.70 17.49 24.31
CA PRO A 531 2.53 17.39 25.50
C PRO A 531 3.79 16.56 25.22
N TRP A 532 4.94 17.02 25.70
CA TRP A 532 6.16 16.24 25.63
C TRP A 532 6.15 15.18 26.73
N GLU A 533 5.90 13.93 26.35
CA GLU A 533 5.88 12.79 27.27
C GLU A 533 6.98 11.81 26.91
N LEU A 534 7.84 11.49 27.90
CA LEU A 534 8.79 10.37 27.84
C LEU A 534 8.50 9.43 29.01
N THR A 535 7.67 8.42 28.76
CA THR A 535 7.28 7.49 29.84
C THR A 535 8.48 6.69 30.34
N PRO A 536 8.52 6.25 31.61
CA PRO A 536 9.62 5.43 32.12
C PRO A 536 9.85 4.14 31.30
N MET A 537 8.77 3.57 30.77
CA MET A 537 8.83 2.37 29.93
C MET A 537 9.38 2.67 28.55
N GLU A 538 8.98 3.79 27.95
CA GLU A 538 9.56 4.27 26.69
C GLU A 538 11.05 4.56 26.85
N ARG A 539 11.45 5.28 27.91
CA ARG A 539 12.86 5.57 28.21
C ARG A 539 13.69 4.29 28.32
N ARG A 540 13.27 3.35 29.17
CA ARG A 540 14.00 2.10 29.39
C ARG A 540 14.12 1.26 28.12
N THR A 541 13.05 1.20 27.33
CA THR A 541 12.97 0.28 26.18
C THR A 541 13.59 0.88 24.92
N LEU A 542 13.34 2.17 24.66
CA LEU A 542 13.81 2.84 23.44
C LEU A 542 15.18 3.47 23.59
N LEU A 543 15.48 4.08 24.75
CA LEU A 543 16.70 4.85 24.95
C LEU A 543 17.75 4.08 25.79
N GLY A 544 17.31 3.15 26.64
CA GLY A 544 18.19 2.34 27.50
C GLY A 544 18.72 3.10 28.72
N ASP A 545 19.89 2.67 29.21
CA ASP A 545 20.62 3.29 30.33
C ASP A 545 21.47 4.50 29.89
N VAL A 546 21.07 5.20 28.82
CA VAL A 546 21.67 6.52 28.53
C VAL A 546 21.49 7.34 29.80
N ASP A 547 22.62 7.64 30.48
CA ASP A 547 22.63 8.30 31.78
C ASP A 547 22.15 9.74 31.62
N VAL A 548 20.84 9.88 31.68
CA VAL A 548 20.15 11.17 31.75
C VAL A 548 20.00 11.44 33.24
N ALA A 549 20.97 12.15 33.81
CA ALA A 549 20.73 12.85 35.08
C ALA A 549 19.45 13.68 34.88
N GLY A 550 18.35 13.23 35.50
CA GLY A 550 17.02 13.78 35.25
C GLY A 550 15.93 12.72 35.29
N THR A 551 15.02 12.86 36.23
CA THR A 551 13.77 12.09 36.38
C THR A 551 12.89 12.14 35.12
N ALA A 552 11.91 11.24 35.01
CA ALA A 552 10.98 11.12 33.87
C ALA A 552 10.10 12.36 33.57
N ALA A 553 10.25 13.43 34.34
CA ALA A 553 9.87 14.79 33.97
C ALA A 553 11.15 15.64 34.03
N PRO A 554 11.46 16.45 32.99
CA PRO A 554 12.58 17.36 33.07
C PRO A 554 12.31 18.32 34.23
N ARG A 555 13.07 18.18 35.32
CA ARG A 555 13.14 19.23 36.32
C ARG A 555 13.85 20.38 35.64
N GLU A 556 13.14 21.49 35.42
CA GLU A 556 13.74 22.77 35.09
C GLU A 556 14.85 23.05 36.10
N ARG A 557 16.11 22.77 35.75
CA ARG A 557 17.25 23.66 35.96
C ARG A 557 18.65 23.10 35.74
N ILE A 558 18.91 21.78 35.61
CA ILE A 558 20.31 21.32 35.83
C ILE A 558 21.01 20.52 34.71
N ASP A 559 20.37 19.81 33.77
CA ASP A 559 21.13 18.90 32.87
C ASP A 559 20.86 19.06 31.35
N LEU A 560 20.92 20.29 30.82
CA LEU A 560 20.65 20.58 29.40
C LEU A 560 21.80 21.33 28.69
N LEU A 561 22.99 20.74 28.63
CA LEU A 561 24.06 21.21 27.75
C LEU A 561 24.56 20.06 26.84
N LEU A 562 24.53 20.25 25.52
CA LEU A 562 25.26 19.42 24.54
C LEU A 562 26.75 19.39 24.89
N GLY A 563 27.33 18.20 25.02
CA GLY A 563 28.78 18.05 25.10
C GLY A 563 29.46 18.41 23.77
N GLU A 564 30.75 18.77 23.82
CA GLU A 564 31.55 19.17 22.66
C GLU A 564 31.72 18.05 21.61
N VAL A 565 31.69 18.47 20.33
CA VAL A 565 31.79 17.66 19.12
C VAL A 565 33.21 17.12 18.90
N VAL A 566 33.32 15.82 18.59
CA VAL A 566 34.57 15.15 18.20
C VAL A 566 35.19 15.83 16.96
N LYS A 567 36.42 16.32 17.09
CA LYS A 567 37.22 16.82 15.96
C LYS A 567 37.72 15.65 15.11
N LEU A 568 37.23 15.54 13.87
CA LEU A 568 37.85 14.71 12.84
C LEU A 568 39.02 15.47 12.17
N PRO A 569 40.10 14.77 11.75
CA PRO A 569 41.30 15.39 11.21
C PRO A 569 41.03 16.10 9.87
N GLU A 570 41.61 17.29 9.72
CA GLU A 570 41.46 18.15 8.54
C GLU A 570 42.10 17.52 7.28
N ALA A 571 41.30 17.35 6.23
CA ALA A 571 41.81 17.06 4.89
C ALA A 571 42.24 18.38 4.17
N PRO A 572 43.28 18.35 3.33
CA PRO A 572 43.86 19.55 2.74
C PRO A 572 42.93 20.25 1.75
N LYS A 573 42.84 21.58 1.87
CA LYS A 573 42.00 22.51 1.08
C LYS A 573 42.21 22.36 -0.44
N PRO A 574 41.15 22.14 -1.24
CA PRO A 574 41.19 22.41 -2.68
C PRO A 574 40.99 23.90 -2.97
N ARG A 575 41.71 24.40 -3.99
CA ARG A 575 41.62 25.78 -4.49
C ARG A 575 40.25 26.07 -5.15
N PRO A 576 39.71 27.29 -5.01
CA PRO A 576 38.37 27.62 -5.50
C PRO A 576 38.33 27.78 -7.03
N ALA A 577 37.43 27.04 -7.67
CA ALA A 577 36.99 27.32 -9.03
C ALA A 577 35.68 28.13 -9.00
N ARG A 578 35.64 29.18 -9.82
CA ARG A 578 34.59 30.18 -9.90
C ARG A 578 33.54 29.71 -10.92
N THR A 579 32.29 29.46 -10.49
CA THR A 579 31.18 29.15 -11.40
C THR A 579 29.99 30.05 -11.10
N GLY A 580 29.50 30.70 -12.17
CA GLY A 580 28.40 31.65 -12.15
C GLY A 580 27.04 30.97 -11.92
N ASN A 581 26.19 31.68 -11.17
CA ASN A 581 24.82 31.32 -10.88
C ASN A 581 23.92 31.54 -12.11
N ALA A 582 23.13 30.53 -12.46
CA ALA A 582 21.89 30.73 -13.19
C ALA A 582 20.73 30.27 -12.28
N PRO A 583 19.67 31.08 -12.11
CA PRO A 583 18.56 30.74 -11.21
C PRO A 583 17.69 29.61 -11.77
N ILE A 584 17.31 28.70 -10.88
CA ILE A 584 16.38 27.59 -11.14
C ILE A 584 14.94 28.12 -11.03
N PRO A 585 14.05 27.84 -11.99
CA PRO A 585 12.66 28.26 -11.91
C PRO A 585 11.88 27.44 -10.87
N VAL A 586 11.24 28.13 -9.94
CA VAL A 586 10.36 27.57 -8.90
C VAL A 586 8.94 27.45 -9.46
N VAL A 587 8.34 26.27 -9.37
CA VAL A 587 6.90 26.05 -9.64
C VAL A 587 6.18 25.97 -8.28
N PRO A 588 5.15 26.78 -8.03
CA PRO A 588 4.42 26.77 -6.75
C PRO A 588 3.56 25.51 -6.62
N THR A 589 3.70 24.82 -5.48
CA THR A 589 2.85 23.68 -5.08
C THR A 589 1.56 24.21 -4.41
N PRO A 590 0.37 23.67 -4.70
CA PRO A 590 -0.88 24.07 -4.03
C PRO A 590 -0.89 23.72 -2.54
N GLY A 591 -1.53 24.56 -1.71
CA GLY A 591 -1.69 24.34 -0.27
C GLY A 591 -2.55 23.12 0.10
N GLN A 592 -2.44 22.66 1.35
CA GLN A 592 -3.18 21.51 1.87
C GLN A 592 -4.68 21.81 1.96
N VAL A 593 -5.51 20.95 1.37
CA VAL A 593 -6.97 21.03 1.52
C VAL A 593 -7.34 20.57 2.93
N VAL A 594 -7.83 21.50 3.75
CA VAL A 594 -8.42 21.20 5.06
C VAL A 594 -9.75 20.45 4.85
N PRO A 595 -9.98 19.28 5.48
CA PRO A 595 -11.28 18.62 5.43
C PRO A 595 -12.37 19.56 5.98
N GLY A 596 -13.26 20.04 5.10
CA GLY A 596 -14.36 20.93 5.45
C GLY A 596 -14.35 22.32 4.79
N GLN A 597 -13.26 22.73 4.15
CA GLN A 597 -13.23 23.91 3.29
C GLN A 597 -13.15 23.49 1.82
N VAL A 598 -14.31 23.31 1.19
CA VAL A 598 -14.42 23.39 -0.27
C VAL A 598 -14.66 24.87 -0.57
N PRO A 599 -13.71 25.60 -1.19
CA PRO A 599 -14.01 26.93 -1.69
C PRO A 599 -15.18 26.81 -2.68
N PRO A 600 -16.21 27.66 -2.60
CA PRO A 600 -17.21 27.71 -3.65
C PRO A 600 -16.49 27.92 -4.99
N PRO A 601 -16.92 27.26 -6.08
CA PRO A 601 -16.26 27.40 -7.37
C PRO A 601 -16.22 28.88 -7.73
N GLU A 602 -15.01 29.41 -7.95
CA GLU A 602 -14.85 30.77 -8.46
C GLU A 602 -15.71 30.93 -9.71
N PRO A 603 -16.51 32.01 -9.80
CA PRO A 603 -17.26 32.29 -11.00
C PRO A 603 -16.27 32.46 -12.15
N ARG A 604 -16.33 31.51 -13.09
CA ARG A 604 -15.54 31.55 -14.32
C ARG A 604 -15.69 32.93 -14.96
N SER A 605 -14.60 33.68 -14.99
CA SER A 605 -14.44 34.85 -15.84
C SER A 605 -14.81 34.43 -17.27
N ILE A 606 -15.85 35.05 -17.80
CA ILE A 606 -16.26 34.92 -19.20
C ILE A 606 -15.19 35.65 -20.01
N ALA A 607 -14.10 34.94 -20.31
CA ALA A 607 -13.14 35.38 -21.30
C ALA A 607 -13.85 35.39 -22.66
N GLN A 608 -13.92 36.57 -23.24
CA GLN A 608 -14.55 36.88 -24.52
C GLN A 608 -13.99 35.96 -25.61
N ASN A 609 -14.89 35.29 -26.33
CA ASN A 609 -14.60 34.53 -27.54
C ASN A 609 -13.83 35.41 -28.56
N PRO A 610 -12.58 35.08 -28.94
CA PRO A 610 -12.03 35.60 -30.18
C PRO A 610 -12.80 34.94 -31.33
N ARG A 611 -13.45 35.79 -32.14
CA ARG A 611 -14.18 35.42 -33.36
C ARG A 611 -13.35 34.43 -34.20
N ARG A 612 -13.93 33.27 -34.46
CA ARG A 612 -13.47 32.31 -35.47
C ARG A 612 -13.35 33.03 -36.82
N GLN A 613 -12.13 33.19 -37.33
CA GLN A 613 -11.93 33.42 -38.76
C GLN A 613 -12.20 32.10 -39.51
N PRO A 614 -12.96 32.14 -40.62
CA PRO A 614 -13.17 30.97 -41.46
C PRO A 614 -11.89 30.63 -42.24
N PRO A 615 -11.63 29.33 -42.53
CA PRO A 615 -10.46 28.92 -43.30
C PRO A 615 -10.54 29.42 -44.75
N PRO A 616 -9.42 29.77 -45.40
CA PRO A 616 -9.42 30.17 -46.80
C PRO A 616 -9.74 28.96 -47.70
N ARG A 617 -10.53 29.23 -48.75
CA ARG A 617 -10.90 28.26 -49.78
C ARG A 617 -9.69 27.84 -50.63
N PRO A 618 -9.65 26.59 -51.12
CA PRO A 618 -8.58 26.13 -52.00
C PRO A 618 -8.68 26.79 -53.38
N VAL A 619 -7.57 27.39 -53.83
CA VAL A 619 -7.40 27.89 -55.20
C VAL A 619 -6.92 26.72 -56.05
N VAL A 620 -7.73 26.34 -57.04
CA VAL A 620 -7.35 25.41 -58.10
C VAL A 620 -6.58 26.20 -59.16
N GLY A 621 -5.32 25.82 -59.40
CA GLY A 621 -4.47 26.32 -60.48
C GLY A 621 -3.65 25.18 -61.09
N PRO A 622 -3.25 25.26 -62.37
CA PRO A 622 -2.68 24.13 -63.12
C PRO A 622 -1.26 23.78 -62.65
N PRO A 623 -0.80 22.54 -62.89
CA PRO A 623 0.45 22.03 -62.32
C PRO A 623 1.67 22.75 -62.92
N ARG A 624 2.54 23.25 -62.04
CA ARG A 624 3.89 23.71 -62.41
C ARG A 624 4.84 22.50 -62.54
N PRO A 625 5.75 22.48 -63.54
CA PRO A 625 6.73 21.42 -63.69
C PRO A 625 7.71 21.41 -62.51
N VAL A 626 7.98 20.22 -61.96
CA VAL A 626 8.98 19.99 -60.91
C VAL A 626 10.36 19.88 -61.58
N ALA A 627 11.30 20.72 -61.15
CA ALA A 627 12.71 20.62 -61.53
C ALA A 627 13.37 19.41 -60.84
N PRO A 628 14.33 18.71 -61.47
CA PRO A 628 14.98 17.56 -60.86
C PRO A 628 15.84 17.98 -59.66
N ALA A 629 15.68 17.26 -58.55
CA ALA A 629 16.47 17.46 -57.34
C ALA A 629 17.94 17.10 -57.54
N ALA A 630 18.83 17.99 -57.09
CA ALA A 630 20.27 17.78 -57.06
C ALA A 630 20.67 16.62 -56.13
N SER A 631 21.61 15.80 -56.57
CA SER A 631 22.19 14.70 -55.81
C SER A 631 22.95 15.19 -54.57
N PRO A 632 22.89 14.46 -53.43
CA PRO A 632 23.67 14.80 -52.25
C PRO A 632 25.16 14.45 -52.43
N PRO A 633 26.08 15.19 -51.78
CA PRO A 633 27.52 14.96 -51.90
C PRO A 633 27.97 13.67 -51.20
N SER A 634 28.91 12.98 -51.84
CA SER A 634 29.53 11.73 -51.43
C SER A 634 30.35 11.92 -50.13
N LEU A 635 30.11 11.07 -49.14
CA LEU A 635 30.97 10.95 -47.95
C LEU A 635 32.25 10.16 -48.28
N PRO A 636 33.41 10.51 -47.68
CA PRO A 636 34.67 9.80 -47.89
C PRO A 636 34.71 8.43 -47.18
N PRO A 637 35.49 7.46 -47.69
CA PRO A 637 35.47 6.08 -47.20
C PRO A 637 36.14 5.91 -45.84
N LEU A 638 35.43 5.20 -44.95
CA LEU A 638 35.91 4.75 -43.65
C LEU A 638 37.02 3.70 -43.80
N ARG A 639 38.15 3.94 -43.13
CA ARG A 639 39.29 3.02 -43.00
C ARG A 639 38.89 1.77 -42.21
N SER A 640 39.25 0.60 -42.74
CA SER A 640 39.09 -0.71 -42.09
C SER A 640 39.91 -0.85 -40.81
N PRO A 641 39.41 -1.53 -39.77
CA PRO A 641 40.17 -1.80 -38.56
C PRO A 641 41.22 -2.90 -38.76
N VAL A 642 42.41 -2.62 -38.25
CA VAL A 642 43.61 -3.44 -38.24
C VAL A 642 43.40 -4.70 -37.39
N LYS A 643 43.81 -5.85 -37.95
CA LYS A 643 43.81 -7.20 -37.37
C LYS A 643 44.94 -7.31 -36.33
N PRO A 644 44.69 -7.79 -35.09
CA PRO A 644 45.75 -8.03 -34.12
C PRO A 644 46.57 -9.30 -34.47
N PRO A 645 47.86 -9.35 -34.11
CA PRO A 645 48.75 -10.45 -34.47
C PRO A 645 48.59 -11.67 -33.56
N HIS A 646 48.73 -12.85 -34.16
CA HIS A 646 48.93 -14.13 -33.49
C HIS A 646 50.27 -14.18 -32.75
N PRO A 647 50.34 -14.77 -31.55
CA PRO A 647 51.54 -15.42 -31.06
C PRO A 647 51.50 -16.93 -31.30
N GLU A 648 52.71 -17.47 -31.35
CA GLU A 648 53.15 -18.69 -31.97
C GLU A 648 52.81 -19.98 -31.21
N THR A 649 52.77 -21.05 -31.99
CA THR A 649 52.80 -22.47 -31.65
C THR A 649 53.95 -22.84 -30.69
N GLY A 650 53.60 -23.49 -29.58
CA GLY A 650 54.52 -24.21 -28.70
C GLY A 650 53.85 -25.43 -28.05
N THR A 651 54.11 -26.61 -28.63
CA THR A 651 54.18 -27.95 -28.00
C THR A 651 53.21 -28.36 -26.88
N ARG A 652 52.23 -29.20 -27.28
CA ARG A 652 51.89 -30.54 -26.75
C ARG A 652 52.13 -30.80 -25.24
N ALA A 653 51.05 -30.85 -24.46
CA ALA A 653 50.89 -31.78 -23.33
C ALA A 653 49.40 -32.05 -23.08
N VAL A 654 49.02 -33.33 -23.06
CA VAL A 654 47.67 -33.85 -22.73
C VAL A 654 47.54 -33.92 -21.21
N PRO A 655 46.37 -33.55 -20.64
CA PRO A 655 45.87 -34.24 -19.46
C PRO A 655 44.37 -34.60 -19.57
N PRO A 656 43.86 -35.46 -18.66
CA PRO A 656 42.90 -36.50 -19.01
C PRO A 656 41.43 -36.11 -18.83
N SER A 657 40.59 -36.82 -19.58
CA SER A 657 39.14 -36.91 -19.44
C SER A 657 38.71 -37.40 -18.05
N LEU A 658 37.82 -36.64 -17.40
CA LEU A 658 37.03 -37.07 -16.24
C LEU A 658 35.56 -37.32 -16.64
N PRO A 659 34.84 -38.20 -15.92
CA PRO A 659 33.75 -39.00 -16.46
C PRO A 659 32.36 -38.39 -16.22
N ALA A 660 31.41 -38.83 -17.05
CA ALA A 660 29.99 -38.55 -16.92
C ALA A 660 29.42 -39.02 -15.57
N ALA A 661 28.73 -38.12 -14.87
CA ALA A 661 27.98 -38.44 -13.66
C ALA A 661 26.69 -39.20 -14.03
N ALA A 662 26.58 -40.41 -13.49
CA ALA A 662 25.45 -41.32 -13.67
C ALA A 662 24.19 -40.88 -12.91
N ALA A 663 23.04 -41.23 -13.48
CA ALA A 663 21.71 -41.01 -12.94
C ALA A 663 21.45 -41.76 -11.62
N PRO A 664 20.59 -41.22 -10.73
CA PRO A 664 20.23 -41.89 -9.47
C PRO A 664 19.20 -43.03 -9.67
N PRO A 665 19.31 -44.14 -8.93
CA PRO A 665 18.37 -45.26 -8.97
C PRO A 665 17.09 -45.02 -8.13
N PRO A 666 16.00 -45.79 -8.37
CA PRO A 666 14.69 -45.58 -7.77
C PRO A 666 14.58 -46.14 -6.34
N PRO A 667 13.56 -45.72 -5.56
CA PRO A 667 13.45 -46.09 -4.15
C PRO A 667 12.78 -47.46 -3.96
N THR A 668 13.41 -48.30 -3.13
CA THR A 668 12.83 -49.54 -2.58
C THR A 668 12.22 -49.32 -1.21
N SER A 669 11.03 -49.91 -1.00
CA SER A 669 10.33 -49.99 0.28
C SER A 669 10.98 -51.00 1.24
N GLY A 670 10.88 -50.77 2.56
CA GLY A 670 11.04 -51.86 3.54
C GLY A 670 11.32 -51.44 4.99
N ALA A 671 10.25 -51.43 5.80
CA ALA A 671 10.13 -51.92 7.18
C ALA A 671 11.12 -51.55 8.32
N ARG A 672 10.51 -50.97 9.38
CA ARG A 672 10.66 -51.20 10.84
C ARG A 672 12.01 -51.70 11.41
N SER A 673 12.54 -50.93 12.35
CA SER A 673 12.91 -51.43 13.70
C SER A 673 13.16 -50.28 14.68
N ASP A 674 12.62 -50.43 15.89
CA ASP A 674 12.89 -49.65 17.11
C ASP A 674 14.39 -49.63 17.46
N THR A 675 14.90 -48.51 17.99
CA THR A 675 15.50 -48.40 19.35
C THR A 675 16.26 -47.07 19.57
N ALA A 676 16.19 -46.62 20.82
CA ALA A 676 17.16 -45.81 21.57
C ALA A 676 17.32 -44.30 21.26
N GLN A 677 16.72 -43.49 22.14
CA GLN A 677 17.14 -42.12 22.46
C GLN A 677 18.51 -42.08 23.14
N PRO A 678 19.24 -40.95 23.00
CA PRO A 678 20.10 -40.44 24.07
C PRO A 678 19.63 -39.06 24.57
N SER A 679 19.33 -39.03 25.87
CA SER A 679 19.80 -38.10 26.90
C SER A 679 20.02 -36.62 26.57
N ALA A 680 19.18 -35.75 27.18
CA ALA A 680 19.50 -34.36 27.50
C ALA A 680 19.60 -34.20 29.03
N PRO A 681 20.41 -33.24 29.53
CA PRO A 681 20.80 -33.19 30.95
C PRO A 681 19.77 -32.48 31.84
N ALA A 682 19.93 -32.80 33.12
CA ALA A 682 19.09 -32.46 34.26
C ALA A 682 19.05 -30.98 34.63
N ALA A 683 17.88 -30.54 35.11
CA ALA A 683 17.75 -29.51 36.12
C ALA A 683 16.70 -29.96 37.16
N GLU A 684 17.14 -30.01 38.41
CA GLU A 684 16.45 -30.38 39.65
C GLU A 684 15.21 -29.51 39.89
N ARG A 685 14.03 -30.08 40.15
CA ARG A 685 13.49 -30.55 41.46
C ARG A 685 13.39 -29.49 42.56
N SER A 686 12.17 -29.06 42.79
CA SER A 686 11.44 -29.20 44.07
C SER A 686 9.98 -28.81 43.80
N GLY A 687 8.99 -29.72 43.86
CA GLY A 687 8.35 -30.24 45.09
C GLY A 687 7.30 -29.22 45.53
N ALA A 688 6.00 -29.46 45.72
CA ALA A 688 5.14 -30.61 45.98
C ALA A 688 3.74 -30.23 45.43
N GLY A 689 2.69 -31.04 45.32
CA GLY A 689 2.35 -32.36 45.81
C GLY A 689 0.83 -32.55 45.58
N TRP A 690 0.40 -33.82 45.49
CA TRP A 690 -1.00 -34.31 45.56
C TRP A 690 -1.98 -33.96 44.44
N LYS A 691 -3.00 -34.78 44.13
CA LYS A 691 -3.27 -36.25 44.08
C LYS A 691 -4.74 -36.37 43.64
N GLY A 692 -5.04 -37.32 42.76
CA GLY A 692 -6.42 -37.81 42.45
C GLY A 692 -7.12 -37.04 41.33
N ALA A 693 -7.32 -37.60 40.12
CA ALA A 693 -8.33 -38.62 39.78
C ALA A 693 -9.74 -38.19 40.27
N ILE A 694 -10.71 -37.95 39.39
CA ILE A 694 -11.61 -38.98 38.85
C ILE A 694 -12.42 -38.43 37.65
N SER A 695 -12.78 -39.36 36.78
CA SER A 695 -13.67 -39.30 35.61
C SER A 695 -15.11 -38.77 35.81
N GLY A 696 -15.77 -38.43 34.70
CA GLY A 696 -17.24 -38.48 34.55
C GLY A 696 -17.80 -37.24 33.84
N ARG A 697 -18.01 -37.24 32.52
CA ARG A 697 -19.21 -37.68 31.77
C ARG A 697 -20.54 -37.02 32.21
N ALA A 698 -21.05 -36.19 31.28
CA ALA A 698 -22.44 -36.04 30.83
C ALA A 698 -23.47 -35.17 31.58
N GLN A 699 -24.35 -34.60 30.74
CA GLN A 699 -25.70 -34.05 30.93
C GLN A 699 -25.83 -32.63 31.50
N GLU A 700 -26.26 -31.62 30.72
CA GLU A 700 -27.60 -31.39 30.14
C GLU A 700 -28.65 -31.07 31.21
N ARG A 701 -29.04 -29.78 31.33
CA ARG A 701 -30.45 -29.35 31.38
C ARG A 701 -30.62 -27.83 31.44
N GLN A 702 -31.64 -27.40 30.69
CA GLN A 702 -32.39 -26.15 30.78
C GLN A 702 -32.78 -25.81 32.23
N VAL A 703 -33.05 -24.52 32.51
CA VAL A 703 -34.39 -24.04 32.90
C VAL A 703 -34.44 -22.51 32.91
N ARG A 704 -35.60 -22.02 32.46
CA ARG A 704 -36.10 -20.63 32.47
C ARG A 704 -36.20 -20.04 33.88
N GLY A 705 -36.12 -18.72 33.99
CA GLY A 705 -36.66 -18.00 35.14
C GLY A 705 -36.74 -16.49 34.89
N ARG A 706 -37.95 -16.00 34.61
CA ARG A 706 -38.34 -14.58 34.71
C ARG A 706 -38.16 -14.10 36.16
N HIS A 707 -37.90 -12.81 36.38
CA HIS A 707 -38.72 -11.94 37.22
C HIS A 707 -38.38 -10.45 37.04
N HIS A 708 -39.36 -9.64 37.41
CA HIS A 708 -39.57 -8.23 37.12
C HIS A 708 -38.66 -7.24 37.88
N ARG A 709 -38.32 -6.14 37.18
CA ARG A 709 -38.62 -4.72 37.50
C ARG A 709 -38.94 -4.38 38.97
N ILE A 710 -38.25 -3.40 39.55
CA ILE A 710 -38.73 -2.03 39.89
C ILE A 710 -37.61 -1.21 40.58
N ASP A 711 -37.74 0.09 40.38
CA ASP A 711 -36.91 1.26 40.67
C ASP A 711 -36.35 1.45 42.10
N GLY A 712 -35.32 2.30 42.20
CA GLY A 712 -34.97 3.01 43.43
C GLY A 712 -33.65 3.78 43.39
N LYS A 713 -33.75 5.12 43.28
CA LYS A 713 -32.77 6.15 43.75
C LYS A 713 -32.31 5.81 45.21
N SER A 714 -31.17 6.23 45.76
CA SER A 714 -30.54 7.56 45.85
C SER A 714 -29.22 7.44 46.64
N ASP A 715 -28.30 8.36 46.38
CA ASP A 715 -27.34 9.03 47.27
C ASP A 715 -26.61 8.26 48.40
N GLY A 716 -25.27 8.36 48.32
CA GLY A 716 -24.27 8.02 49.32
C GLY A 716 -22.87 8.28 48.78
#